data_AF-A0A246RLF5-F1
#
_entry.id   AF-A0A246RLF5-F1
#
_cell.length_a   1.000
_cell.length_b   1.000
_cell.length_c   1.000
_cell.angle_alpha   90.00
_cell.angle_beta   90.00
_cell.angle_gamma   90.00
#
_symmetry.space_group_name_H-M   'P 1'
#
loop_
_entity.id
_entity.type
_entity.pdbx_description
1 polymer ?
#
loop_
_entity_poly.entity_id
_entity_poly.type
_entity_poly.pdbx_seq_one_letter_code
_entity_poly.pdbx_strand_id
1 'polypeptide(L)'
;MCHGSGEGGRHPARRLRPPDGGRPAVASIDDAASAGDGASRRRSRWRGGLVTVGTVTALVAALGLTLLGRGAAEEALASFDASSWLWSSTRGELARVNGITARVDTRKEVPGARQHPVQVTQTDRLLVLRDLETGQVSALDLATLQITATTPTTPGLGVNVVLHDDAAFVVDAVRGVVRQLDPRSLVPVGDPVLFPPGITAGAFDGRGRLWIAVPSEGTVAAVTAATLPSGPASGAADVGGPRRVQTHPVAEPSHELTLSTLDDGVAVLDRTTGTLVTVRDGQTRRTVLEAAAGGAVPTRTSGPVVPVTIGGQRRVLAVGDGRVVTRFVVPGSGDRVGPAVAWAGRFYCADGVTGAIYAFDGVGHLVETIRPGRTRGPLELEVRENHLFINAPGSATARVVDDAHRVRTVDKYANDVLGGDPPPDPPPPPPPPKPRVGKPGAPGQVTATAGDARARIAWRPAAANGSAVLRYVVQGAGRRHEVGANQRSLEVTGLTNGSTYTFTVYAANGRGDGPARRSNPVTPTSAVPAPPAGVSAQARPDGTVLVRWPAADGQGNRIARYAVTATSAGANAPVGESRRTELVVPAGELTYGTQYAFTVIAVSDRGAASVASPLSDPVVPFAAPGQPEGLRAATVADRAGTVAVQWSAAAANGRPVTRYQVDVGGRTSEVTGTDTTVTGLGDGQNVLVRVRAVNEAGPGPEASVTARTVAAPRVTVTGSSADATSVTVRFTVDAGGGESTCTAATGGKNATGSCTSLRVTGLTPGTAYTVTVTATNAAGRGTATRAQDTDPLYGVATCVNGPDGDQRTYCDADVDGRNGNEVFSVPRQDNDKQVGWAKPGTRLRAYCRRQGENVDSWIYNDQKQSTWWVRVDYKGRNYIPWAWLNLAGGDDIAVLPTC
;
A
#
# COMPACT_ATOMS: atom_id res chain seq x y z
N MET A 1 34.65 25.54 8.82
CA MET A 1 36.04 26.05 8.79
C MET A 1 36.47 26.22 7.34
N CYS A 2 37.15 27.33 7.04
CA CYS A 2 38.06 27.60 5.90
C CYS A 2 37.63 27.30 4.44
N HIS A 3 37.25 28.38 3.75
CA HIS A 3 37.76 28.90 2.47
C HIS A 3 38.47 28.03 1.40
N GLY A 4 38.16 28.37 0.15
CA GLY A 4 39.06 28.29 -1.02
C GLY A 4 38.50 29.11 -2.20
N SER A 5 39.21 30.16 -2.64
CA SER A 5 38.77 31.14 -3.66
C SER A 5 39.80 31.34 -4.78
N GLY A 6 39.37 31.84 -5.95
CA GLY A 6 40.19 32.33 -7.08
C GLY A 6 39.37 32.29 -8.39
N GLU A 7 38.96 33.40 -9.01
CA GLU A 7 39.76 34.34 -9.85
C GLU A 7 40.47 33.67 -11.05
N GLY A 8 40.44 34.19 -12.29
CA GLY A 8 39.78 35.36 -12.88
C GLY A 8 40.29 35.61 -14.32
N GLY A 9 39.57 36.36 -15.16
CA GLY A 9 40.01 36.64 -16.56
C GLY A 9 39.05 37.54 -17.35
N ARG A 10 39.57 38.49 -18.16
CA ARG A 10 38.81 39.63 -18.73
C ARG A 10 38.65 39.63 -20.26
N HIS A 11 37.47 40.11 -20.69
CA HIS A 11 37.16 41.06 -21.79
C HIS A 11 38.30 41.63 -22.69
N PRO A 12 38.03 41.94 -23.98
CA PRO A 12 37.36 43.22 -24.32
C PRO A 12 36.34 43.20 -25.48
N ALA A 13 35.67 44.34 -25.67
CA ALA A 13 34.60 44.59 -26.65
C ALA A 13 35.04 45.53 -27.78
N ARG A 14 34.22 45.64 -28.85
CA ARG A 14 34.25 46.80 -29.76
C ARG A 14 32.85 47.14 -30.29
N ARG A 15 32.47 48.42 -30.21
CA ARG A 15 31.30 49.01 -30.89
C ARG A 15 31.75 49.70 -32.19
N LEU A 16 30.83 49.88 -33.15
CA LEU A 16 30.53 51.16 -33.81
C LEU A 16 29.22 51.04 -34.63
N ARG A 17 28.61 52.18 -35.02
CA ARG A 17 27.21 52.35 -35.47
C ARG A 17 27.09 53.60 -36.40
N PRO A 18 25.87 53.95 -36.89
CA PRO A 18 25.32 53.83 -38.26
C PRO A 18 25.71 55.09 -39.10
N PRO A 19 24.86 55.94 -39.76
CA PRO A 19 23.42 55.94 -40.18
C PRO A 19 23.29 55.54 -41.68
N ASP A 20 22.26 55.79 -42.51
CA ASP A 20 20.84 56.26 -42.45
C ASP A 20 20.11 55.66 -43.69
N GLY A 21 18.87 55.94 -44.12
CA GLY A 21 17.75 56.78 -43.64
C GLY A 21 16.58 56.73 -44.64
N GLY A 22 15.43 57.37 -44.34
CA GLY A 22 14.37 57.66 -45.34
C GLY A 22 13.07 56.83 -45.32
N ARG A 23 12.07 57.31 -44.57
CA ARG A 23 10.62 57.22 -44.89
C ARG A 23 10.24 58.39 -45.85
N PRO A 24 9.05 58.51 -46.50
CA PRO A 24 7.72 58.06 -46.03
C PRO A 24 6.63 57.65 -47.08
N ALA A 25 5.41 57.32 -46.59
CA ALA A 25 4.05 57.67 -47.13
C ALA A 25 3.58 57.19 -48.55
N VAL A 26 2.29 57.07 -48.93
CA VAL A 26 0.92 57.09 -48.30
C VAL A 26 -0.12 56.58 -49.35
N ALA A 27 -1.35 56.19 -48.93
CA ALA A 27 -2.60 55.97 -49.74
C ALA A 27 -2.62 54.74 -50.70
N SER A 28 -3.63 53.84 -50.76
CA SER A 28 -5.11 53.95 -50.92
C SER A 28 -5.53 54.27 -52.38
N ILE A 29 -6.62 53.76 -52.99
CA ILE A 29 -7.82 53.04 -52.50
C ILE A 29 -8.60 52.37 -53.68
N ASP A 30 -9.73 51.70 -53.39
CA ASP A 30 -10.95 51.45 -54.23
C ASP A 30 -11.03 50.43 -55.42
N ASP A 31 -11.82 49.38 -55.15
CA ASP A 31 -13.13 49.03 -55.77
C ASP A 31 -13.39 48.15 -57.02
N ALA A 32 -14.62 47.59 -56.95
CA ALA A 32 -15.48 46.90 -57.94
C ALA A 32 -15.06 45.46 -58.35
N ALA A 33 -15.85 44.40 -58.07
CA ALA A 33 -17.24 44.10 -58.49
C ALA A 33 -17.35 43.82 -60.00
N SER A 34 -18.14 42.86 -60.52
CA SER A 34 -18.96 41.78 -59.94
C SER A 34 -19.54 40.93 -61.09
N ALA A 35 -19.99 39.69 -60.80
CA ALA A 35 -20.82 38.83 -61.66
C ALA A 35 -20.18 38.33 -62.99
N GLY A 36 -20.60 37.20 -63.58
CA GLY A 36 -21.64 36.26 -63.13
C GLY A 36 -21.74 35.02 -64.03
N ASP A 37 -22.75 34.20 -63.71
CA ASP A 37 -23.26 32.97 -64.35
C ASP A 37 -22.88 32.63 -65.81
N GLY A 38 -22.75 31.32 -66.09
CA GLY A 38 -22.61 30.80 -67.45
C GLY A 38 -22.56 29.27 -67.55
N ALA A 39 -23.64 28.59 -67.21
CA ALA A 39 -23.67 27.12 -67.16
C ALA A 39 -23.78 26.42 -68.54
N SER A 40 -23.32 25.17 -68.59
CA SER A 40 -23.82 24.10 -69.49
C SER A 40 -23.34 24.15 -70.96
N ARG A 41 -23.32 23.06 -71.76
CA ARG A 41 -23.45 21.60 -71.50
C ARG A 41 -23.01 20.82 -72.77
N ARG A 42 -22.53 19.57 -72.56
CA ARG A 42 -22.75 18.38 -73.42
C ARG A 42 -22.07 18.22 -74.82
N ARG A 43 -21.21 17.18 -74.84
CA ARG A 43 -21.33 15.90 -75.59
C ARG A 43 -20.75 15.74 -77.01
N SER A 44 -20.36 14.47 -77.26
CA SER A 44 -20.44 13.71 -78.54
C SER A 44 -19.34 14.07 -79.57
N ARG A 45 -18.70 13.17 -80.35
CA ARG A 45 -18.71 11.70 -80.63
C ARG A 45 -17.45 11.39 -81.51
N TRP A 46 -16.95 10.17 -81.83
CA TRP A 46 -17.13 8.75 -81.42
C TRP A 46 -15.99 7.92 -82.09
N ARG A 47 -15.55 6.78 -81.51
CA ARG A 47 -14.83 5.64 -82.16
C ARG A 47 -13.48 5.97 -82.85
N GLY A 48 -12.37 5.22 -82.69
CA GLY A 48 -12.16 3.77 -82.56
C GLY A 48 -11.62 3.23 -83.90
N GLY A 49 -10.66 2.31 -84.02
CA GLY A 49 -9.81 1.61 -83.05
C GLY A 49 -9.17 0.39 -83.74
N LEU A 50 -7.96 -0.04 -83.37
CA LEU A 50 -7.40 -1.36 -83.76
C LEU A 50 -6.17 -1.74 -82.93
N VAL A 51 -5.79 -3.02 -83.02
CA VAL A 51 -4.93 -3.78 -82.09
C VAL A 51 -3.69 -4.26 -82.83
N THR A 52 -2.49 -4.16 -82.21
CA THR A 52 -1.53 -5.28 -82.00
C THR A 52 -0.26 -4.89 -81.24
N VAL A 53 0.04 -5.65 -80.18
CA VAL A 53 1.35 -6.25 -79.78
C VAL A 53 2.66 -5.47 -79.98
N GLY A 54 3.46 -5.32 -78.90
CA GLY A 54 4.93 -5.37 -79.03
C GLY A 54 5.80 -4.49 -78.12
N THR A 55 6.12 -4.98 -76.92
CA THR A 55 7.43 -4.85 -76.22
C THR A 55 8.15 -3.50 -76.01
N VAL A 56 8.44 -3.23 -74.72
CA VAL A 56 9.72 -2.71 -74.14
C VAL A 56 9.94 -1.18 -74.07
N THR A 57 10.71 -0.80 -73.04
CA THR A 57 11.28 0.54 -72.69
C THR A 57 10.32 1.64 -72.22
N ALA A 58 10.05 1.63 -70.91
CA ALA A 58 9.66 2.83 -70.15
C ALA A 58 10.84 3.30 -69.28
N LEU A 59 11.71 4.10 -69.89
CA LEU A 59 12.78 4.86 -69.22
C LEU A 59 12.93 6.16 -70.04
N VAL A 60 13.17 7.30 -69.38
CA VAL A 60 13.04 8.68 -69.92
C VAL A 60 11.60 9.24 -69.90
N ALA A 61 11.13 9.57 -68.69
CA ALA A 61 10.09 10.59 -68.43
C ALA A 61 10.17 11.13 -66.98
N ALA A 62 11.38 11.33 -66.45
CA ALA A 62 11.61 11.81 -65.07
C ALA A 62 12.87 12.71 -64.97
N LEU A 63 13.10 13.52 -66.00
CA LEU A 63 14.23 14.45 -66.09
C LEU A 63 13.74 15.77 -66.71
N GLY A 64 13.10 16.58 -65.86
CA GLY A 64 12.58 17.91 -66.19
C GLY A 64 11.84 18.49 -65.00
N LEU A 65 12.13 19.76 -64.68
CA LEU A 65 11.52 20.55 -63.60
C LEU A 65 12.00 20.25 -62.16
N THR A 66 13.32 20.29 -61.95
CA THR A 66 13.86 21.00 -60.78
C THR A 66 14.37 22.36 -61.21
N LEU A 67 13.65 23.44 -60.89
CA LEU A 67 14.14 24.83 -60.85
C LEU A 67 13.02 25.74 -60.30
N LEU A 68 13.39 26.70 -59.44
CA LEU A 68 12.53 27.67 -58.72
C LEU A 68 11.68 27.07 -57.58
N GLY A 69 12.02 27.45 -56.35
CA GLY A 69 11.27 27.05 -55.15
C GLY A 69 10.23 28.08 -54.72
N ARG A 70 8.98 27.63 -54.56
CA ARG A 70 8.01 28.13 -53.57
C ARG A 70 6.78 27.20 -53.57
N GLY A 71 6.28 26.85 -52.38
CA GLY A 71 4.96 26.23 -52.20
C GLY A 71 4.84 24.77 -52.65
N ALA A 72 5.31 23.85 -51.80
CA ALA A 72 4.96 22.42 -51.88
C ALA A 72 4.66 21.87 -50.47
N ALA A 73 3.71 22.53 -49.80
CA ALA A 73 2.88 21.88 -48.79
C ALA A 73 1.51 21.67 -49.45
N GLU A 74 0.87 20.53 -49.21
CA GLU A 74 -0.41 20.13 -49.83
C GLU A 74 -0.37 19.79 -51.34
N GLU A 75 0.42 18.80 -51.74
CA GLU A 75 0.00 17.76 -52.72
C GLU A 75 1.02 16.60 -52.82
N ALA A 76 0.99 15.71 -51.82
CA ALA A 76 1.66 14.39 -51.86
C ALA A 76 0.91 13.34 -51.02
N LEU A 77 -0.39 13.53 -50.82
CA LEU A 77 -1.28 12.66 -50.04
C LEU A 77 -2.09 11.75 -50.98
N ALA A 78 -1.47 10.65 -51.43
CA ALA A 78 -2.13 9.40 -51.84
C ALA A 78 -1.09 8.34 -52.24
N SER A 79 -1.03 7.21 -51.51
CA SER A 79 -0.40 5.90 -51.86
C SER A 79 0.70 5.29 -50.96
N PHE A 80 0.82 5.68 -49.68
CA PHE A 80 1.74 5.00 -48.73
C PHE A 80 1.03 4.33 -47.52
N ASP A 81 -0.24 3.93 -47.69
CA ASP A 81 -1.11 3.31 -46.67
C ASP A 81 -0.82 1.81 -46.48
N ALA A 82 0.43 1.45 -46.17
CA ALA A 82 0.82 0.05 -45.90
C ALA A 82 2.13 -0.08 -45.09
N SER A 83 2.48 0.84 -44.20
CA SER A 83 3.77 0.81 -43.47
C SER A 83 3.63 0.41 -41.99
N SER A 84 4.57 -0.39 -41.47
CA SER A 84 4.78 -0.61 -40.03
C SER A 84 6.25 -0.36 -39.63
N TRP A 85 6.47 0.23 -38.47
CA TRP A 85 7.79 0.44 -37.86
C TRP A 85 8.18 -0.78 -37.00
N LEU A 86 9.17 -1.54 -37.46
CA LEU A 86 9.61 -2.77 -36.79
C LEU A 86 10.90 -2.54 -36.00
N TRP A 87 10.93 -3.03 -34.76
CA TRP A 87 12.10 -2.92 -33.87
C TRP A 87 13.18 -3.96 -34.19
N SER A 88 14.44 -3.56 -34.04
CA SER A 88 15.59 -4.45 -33.87
C SER A 88 16.29 -4.18 -32.54
N SER A 89 16.08 -5.05 -31.56
CA SER A 89 16.87 -5.02 -30.32
C SER A 89 18.35 -5.32 -30.59
N THR A 90 18.66 -6.07 -31.65
CA THR A 90 20.06 -6.41 -31.98
C THR A 90 20.87 -5.17 -32.39
N ARG A 91 20.26 -4.23 -33.13
CA ARG A 91 20.91 -3.00 -33.60
C ARG A 91 20.53 -1.73 -32.84
N GLY A 92 19.48 -1.75 -32.02
CA GLY A 92 18.89 -0.53 -31.46
C GLY A 92 18.26 0.35 -32.55
N GLU A 93 17.73 -0.28 -33.61
CA GLU A 93 17.25 0.40 -34.82
C GLU A 93 15.77 0.10 -35.07
N LEU A 94 15.03 1.13 -35.46
CA LEU A 94 13.71 1.03 -36.08
C LEU A 94 13.87 0.95 -37.60
N ALA A 95 13.15 0.04 -38.24
CA ALA A 95 13.04 -0.05 -39.69
C ALA A 95 11.57 0.17 -40.10
N ARG A 96 11.29 1.19 -40.93
CA ARG A 96 9.98 1.34 -41.56
C ARG A 96 9.89 0.34 -42.70
N VAL A 97 9.01 -0.65 -42.55
CA VAL A 97 8.80 -1.71 -43.53
C VAL A 97 7.51 -1.44 -44.31
N ASN A 98 7.65 -1.47 -45.63
CA ASN A 98 6.54 -1.31 -46.56
C ASN A 98 5.87 -2.66 -46.82
N GLY A 99 4.56 -2.75 -46.59
CA GLY A 99 3.78 -3.97 -46.74
C GLY A 99 3.65 -4.44 -48.20
N ILE A 100 3.46 -3.50 -49.13
CA ILE A 100 3.25 -3.78 -50.55
C ILE A 100 4.55 -4.25 -51.21
N THR A 101 5.69 -3.62 -50.92
CA THR A 101 6.98 -3.95 -51.55
C THR A 101 7.80 -4.97 -50.75
N ALA A 102 7.51 -5.14 -49.45
CA ALA A 102 8.31 -5.91 -48.50
C ALA A 102 9.78 -5.44 -48.44
N ARG A 103 9.99 -4.12 -48.48
CA ARG A 103 11.30 -3.45 -48.37
C ARG A 103 11.33 -2.48 -47.20
N VAL A 104 12.55 -2.04 -46.85
CA VAL A 104 12.80 -1.03 -45.81
C VAL A 104 12.87 0.34 -46.47
N ASP A 105 11.88 1.19 -46.20
CA ASP A 105 11.81 2.54 -46.78
C ASP A 105 12.81 3.47 -46.08
N THR A 106 12.97 3.34 -44.76
CA THR A 106 13.90 4.13 -43.94
C THR A 106 14.25 3.42 -42.63
N ARG A 107 15.35 3.85 -41.99
CA ARG A 107 15.83 3.33 -40.70
C ARG A 107 16.22 4.47 -39.76
N LYS A 108 15.98 4.29 -38.47
CA LYS A 108 16.40 5.21 -37.41
C LYS A 108 17.04 4.45 -36.25
N GLU A 109 18.28 4.76 -35.93
CA GLU A 109 18.89 4.34 -34.67
C GLU A 109 18.25 5.10 -33.50
N VAL A 110 17.91 4.37 -32.44
CA VAL A 110 17.39 4.89 -31.17
C VAL A 110 18.56 4.90 -30.18
N PRO A 111 19.09 6.07 -29.79
CA PRO A 111 20.28 6.16 -28.96
C PRO A 111 20.13 5.41 -27.64
N GLY A 112 21.15 4.65 -27.24
CA GLY A 112 21.18 3.92 -25.97
C GLY A 112 20.35 2.64 -25.91
N ALA A 113 19.42 2.40 -26.85
CA ALA A 113 18.49 1.27 -26.81
C ALA A 113 19.02 -0.04 -27.44
N ARG A 114 20.34 -0.17 -27.67
CA ARG A 114 20.92 -1.42 -28.21
C ARG A 114 20.81 -2.54 -27.18
N GLN A 115 20.33 -3.70 -27.61
CA GLN A 115 19.93 -4.87 -26.80
C GLN A 115 18.71 -4.66 -25.89
N HIS A 116 18.18 -3.44 -25.75
CA HIS A 116 17.00 -3.20 -24.91
C HIS A 116 15.72 -3.72 -25.59
N PRO A 117 14.76 -4.26 -24.82
CA PRO A 117 13.39 -4.43 -25.28
C PRO A 117 12.71 -3.06 -25.38
N VAL A 118 12.15 -2.72 -26.55
CA VAL A 118 11.43 -1.46 -26.78
C VAL A 118 10.04 -1.77 -27.31
N GLN A 119 9.01 -1.24 -26.64
CA GLN A 119 7.66 -1.21 -27.16
C GLN A 119 7.56 -0.11 -28.22
N VAL A 120 7.18 -0.48 -29.43
CA VAL A 120 6.83 0.47 -30.51
C VAL A 120 5.32 0.63 -30.53
N THR A 121 4.85 1.88 -30.44
CA THR A 121 3.42 2.22 -30.49
C THR A 121 3.21 3.26 -31.59
N GLN A 122 2.36 2.97 -32.57
CA GLN A 122 2.31 3.73 -33.83
C GLN A 122 0.87 4.01 -34.30
N THR A 123 0.69 5.18 -34.90
CA THR A 123 -0.44 5.52 -35.80
C THR A 123 0.15 6.06 -37.10
N ASP A 124 -0.69 6.50 -38.03
CA ASP A 124 -0.25 7.01 -39.34
C ASP A 124 0.51 8.34 -39.24
N ARG A 125 0.37 9.04 -38.11
CA ARG A 125 0.95 10.38 -37.87
C ARG A 125 1.96 10.44 -36.73
N LEU A 126 1.95 9.47 -35.83
CA LEU A 126 2.67 9.53 -34.55
C LEU A 126 3.36 8.20 -34.23
N LEU A 127 4.56 8.29 -33.65
CA LEU A 127 5.35 7.14 -33.24
C LEU A 127 5.90 7.38 -31.84
N VAL A 128 5.49 6.55 -30.88
CA VAL A 128 5.91 6.61 -29.48
C VAL A 128 6.61 5.32 -29.10
N LEU A 129 7.81 5.46 -28.58
CA LEU A 129 8.70 4.37 -28.19
C LEU A 129 8.77 4.32 -26.67
N ARG A 130 8.66 3.14 -26.07
CA ARG A 130 9.00 2.94 -24.65
C ARG A 130 10.10 1.91 -24.52
N ASP A 131 11.23 2.31 -23.97
CA ASP A 131 12.28 1.40 -23.50
C ASP A 131 11.80 0.72 -22.21
N LEU A 132 11.69 -0.61 -22.24
CA LEU A 132 11.19 -1.41 -21.12
C LEU A 132 12.26 -1.59 -20.02
N GLU A 133 13.54 -1.42 -20.34
CA GLU A 133 14.65 -1.59 -19.41
C GLU A 133 14.97 -0.29 -18.67
N THR A 134 14.94 0.86 -19.35
CA THR A 134 15.13 2.18 -18.72
C THR A 134 13.83 2.86 -18.28
N GLY A 135 12.68 2.45 -18.80
CA GLY A 135 11.39 3.11 -18.59
C GLY A 135 11.22 4.42 -19.38
N GLN A 136 12.17 4.80 -20.23
CA GLN A 136 12.08 6.05 -21.00
C GLN A 136 11.03 5.94 -22.12
N VAL A 137 10.09 6.89 -22.16
CA VAL A 137 9.15 7.09 -23.27
C VAL A 137 9.68 8.23 -24.15
N SER A 138 9.66 8.04 -25.46
CA SER A 138 10.18 8.98 -26.47
C SER A 138 9.21 9.12 -27.63
N ALA A 139 8.89 10.36 -28.00
CA ALA A 139 8.09 10.68 -29.18
C ALA A 139 9.01 10.94 -30.38
N LEU A 140 8.73 10.33 -31.52
CA LEU A 140 9.46 10.53 -32.76
C LEU A 140 8.57 11.26 -33.79
N ASP A 141 9.07 12.37 -34.33
CA ASP A 141 8.44 13.02 -35.47
C ASP A 141 8.71 12.24 -36.76
N LEU A 142 7.65 11.88 -37.49
CA LEU A 142 7.75 11.01 -38.67
C LEU A 142 8.33 11.70 -39.91
N ALA A 143 8.36 13.03 -39.96
CA ALA A 143 8.89 13.79 -41.10
C ALA A 143 10.41 14.01 -41.02
N THR A 144 10.93 14.26 -39.82
CA THR A 144 12.34 14.54 -39.53
C THR A 144 13.08 13.33 -38.96
N LEU A 145 12.36 12.32 -38.49
CA LEU A 145 12.86 11.17 -37.74
C LEU A 145 13.71 11.57 -36.53
N GLN A 146 13.37 12.69 -35.88
CA GLN A 146 14.02 13.13 -34.64
C GLN A 146 13.13 12.87 -33.42
N ILE A 147 13.76 12.66 -32.27
CA ILE A 147 13.06 12.58 -30.99
C ILE A 147 12.66 14.00 -30.59
N THR A 148 11.36 14.28 -30.54
CA THR A 148 10.83 15.61 -30.21
C THR A 148 10.66 15.83 -28.71
N ALA A 149 10.33 14.77 -27.99
CA ALA A 149 10.09 14.80 -26.56
C ALA A 149 10.48 13.46 -25.92
N THR A 150 10.83 13.49 -24.63
CA THR A 150 11.00 12.28 -23.81
C THR A 150 10.43 12.49 -22.41
N THR A 151 9.88 11.45 -21.80
CA THR A 151 9.43 11.46 -20.40
C THR A 151 9.74 10.11 -19.73
N PRO A 152 10.22 10.08 -18.47
CA PRO A 152 10.47 8.84 -17.75
C PRO A 152 9.17 8.19 -17.25
N THR A 153 9.13 6.86 -17.25
CA THR A 153 8.10 6.04 -16.59
C THR A 153 8.75 4.97 -15.73
N THR A 154 7.98 4.23 -14.92
CA THR A 154 8.51 3.08 -14.16
C THR A 154 9.11 2.06 -15.13
N PRO A 155 10.35 1.56 -14.92
CA PRO A 155 10.92 0.49 -15.73
C PRO A 155 10.14 -0.84 -15.61
N GLY A 156 10.35 -1.75 -16.56
CA GLY A 156 9.78 -3.10 -16.58
C GLY A 156 8.49 -3.24 -17.37
N LEU A 157 7.86 -4.42 -17.24
CA LEU A 157 6.66 -4.83 -17.99
C LEU A 157 5.34 -4.30 -17.42
N GLY A 158 5.36 -3.79 -16.19
CA GLY A 158 4.18 -3.29 -15.47
C GLY A 158 3.68 -1.91 -15.92
N VAL A 159 4.22 -1.36 -17.01
CA VAL A 159 3.76 -0.11 -17.63
C VAL A 159 3.71 -0.32 -19.15
N ASN A 160 2.61 0.05 -19.79
CA ASN A 160 2.53 0.08 -21.26
C ASN A 160 2.08 1.44 -21.78
N VAL A 161 2.57 1.80 -22.97
CA VAL A 161 2.08 2.96 -23.72
C VAL A 161 1.04 2.48 -24.73
N VAL A 162 0.01 3.28 -24.97
CA VAL A 162 -0.99 3.06 -26.03
C VAL A 162 -1.26 4.35 -26.77
N LEU A 163 -1.65 4.23 -28.02
CA LEU A 163 -1.87 5.34 -28.95
C LEU A 163 -3.07 5.01 -29.86
N HIS A 164 -3.94 5.98 -30.09
CA HIS A 164 -5.00 5.92 -31.11
C HIS A 164 -5.28 7.35 -31.58
N ASP A 165 -5.30 7.56 -32.90
CA ASP A 165 -5.27 8.90 -33.52
C ASP A 165 -4.22 9.82 -32.86
N ASP A 166 -4.68 10.90 -32.24
CA ASP A 166 -3.89 11.89 -31.49
C ASP A 166 -3.87 11.64 -29.96
N ALA A 167 -4.46 10.55 -29.45
CA ALA A 167 -4.53 10.25 -28.02
C ALA A 167 -3.48 9.22 -27.58
N ALA A 168 -2.52 9.63 -26.73
CA ALA A 168 -1.58 8.73 -26.07
C ALA A 168 -1.91 8.52 -24.59
N PHE A 169 -1.72 7.32 -24.08
CA PHE A 169 -1.79 7.03 -22.63
C PHE A 169 -0.60 6.21 -22.16
N VAL A 170 -0.17 6.48 -20.93
CA VAL A 170 0.68 5.61 -20.12
C VAL A 170 -0.21 4.91 -19.10
N VAL A 171 -0.24 3.58 -19.13
CA VAL A 171 -0.96 2.72 -18.19
C VAL A 171 0.07 2.08 -17.26
N ASP A 172 0.17 2.55 -16.02
CA ASP A 172 0.95 1.92 -14.94
C ASP A 172 0.07 0.88 -14.25
N ALA A 173 0.20 -0.37 -14.70
CA ALA A 173 -0.59 -1.51 -14.26
C ALA A 173 -0.34 -1.85 -12.78
N VAL A 174 0.90 -1.65 -12.32
CA VAL A 174 1.30 -1.92 -10.92
C VAL A 174 0.65 -0.94 -9.97
N ARG A 175 0.61 0.35 -10.31
CA ARG A 175 0.03 1.40 -9.45
C ARG A 175 -1.44 1.69 -9.69
N GLY A 176 -2.04 1.17 -10.77
CA GLY A 176 -3.42 1.48 -11.14
C GLY A 176 -3.61 2.88 -11.73
N VAL A 177 -2.61 3.43 -12.42
CA VAL A 177 -2.63 4.82 -12.93
C VAL A 177 -2.71 4.85 -14.46
N VAL A 178 -3.78 5.42 -15.00
CA VAL A 178 -4.00 5.60 -16.45
C VAL A 178 -3.92 7.08 -16.78
N ARG A 179 -2.79 7.52 -17.34
CA ARG A 179 -2.49 8.94 -17.60
C ARG A 179 -2.43 9.24 -19.09
N GLN A 180 -3.23 10.20 -19.55
CA GLN A 180 -3.13 10.72 -20.91
C GLN A 180 -1.91 11.62 -21.06
N LEU A 181 -1.23 11.52 -22.20
CA LEU A 181 -0.19 12.45 -22.65
C LEU A 181 -0.62 13.06 -23.99
N ASP A 182 -0.17 14.28 -24.26
CA ASP A 182 -0.06 14.76 -25.64
C ASP A 182 1.08 13.99 -26.33
N PRO A 183 0.83 13.21 -27.39
CA PRO A 183 1.85 12.40 -28.05
C PRO A 183 2.98 13.20 -28.69
N ARG A 184 2.80 14.52 -28.93
CA ARG A 184 3.78 15.38 -29.61
C ARG A 184 4.82 15.93 -28.63
N SER A 185 4.37 16.31 -27.43
CA SER A 185 5.17 16.92 -26.36
C SER A 185 5.47 15.99 -25.18
N LEU A 186 4.77 14.85 -25.08
CA LEU A 186 4.73 13.94 -23.93
C LEU A 186 4.36 14.59 -22.58
N VAL A 187 3.71 15.77 -22.62
CA VAL A 187 3.18 16.46 -21.44
C VAL A 187 1.85 15.82 -21.02
N PRO A 188 1.62 15.57 -19.72
CA PRO A 188 0.33 15.08 -19.22
C PRO A 188 -0.86 15.98 -19.54
N VAL A 189 -2.00 15.38 -19.89
CA VAL A 189 -3.25 16.07 -20.21
C VAL A 189 -4.28 15.82 -19.12
N GLY A 190 -4.47 16.82 -18.25
CA GLY A 190 -5.35 16.75 -17.10
C GLY A 190 -4.94 15.70 -16.05
N ASP A 191 -5.86 15.41 -15.12
CA ASP A 191 -5.65 14.40 -14.08
C ASP A 191 -5.76 12.97 -14.65
N PRO A 192 -4.98 12.00 -14.13
CA PRO A 192 -5.05 10.61 -14.54
C PRO A 192 -6.33 9.93 -14.02
N VAL A 193 -6.81 8.93 -14.75
CA VAL A 193 -7.84 8.00 -14.24
C VAL A 193 -7.14 7.00 -13.30
N LEU A 194 -7.66 6.89 -12.08
CA LEU A 194 -7.14 6.00 -11.05
C LEU A 194 -8.01 4.74 -10.92
N PHE A 195 -7.34 3.62 -10.67
CA PHE A 195 -7.88 2.30 -10.42
C PHE A 195 -7.16 1.68 -9.20
N PRO A 196 -7.69 0.60 -8.60
CA PRO A 196 -6.93 -0.20 -7.66
C PRO A 196 -5.61 -0.72 -8.29
N PRO A 197 -4.52 -0.88 -7.51
CA PRO A 197 -3.29 -1.54 -7.97
C PRO A 197 -3.56 -2.91 -8.60
N GLY A 198 -2.83 -3.25 -9.68
CA GLY A 198 -2.95 -4.55 -10.36
C GLY A 198 -3.98 -4.61 -11.50
N ILE A 199 -4.23 -3.50 -12.21
CA ILE A 199 -4.99 -3.53 -13.48
C ILE A 199 -4.20 -4.25 -14.59
N THR A 200 -4.87 -4.61 -15.69
CA THR A 200 -4.17 -5.13 -16.88
C THR A 200 -3.49 -4.01 -17.67
N ALA A 201 -2.60 -4.40 -18.59
CA ALA A 201 -2.23 -3.53 -19.71
C ALA A 201 -3.49 -3.07 -20.47
N GLY A 202 -3.49 -1.81 -20.92
CA GLY A 202 -4.57 -1.25 -21.73
C GLY A 202 -4.37 -1.42 -23.23
N ALA A 203 -5.46 -1.30 -23.99
CA ALA A 203 -5.44 -1.17 -25.45
C ALA A 203 -6.66 -0.38 -25.95
N PHE A 204 -6.56 0.22 -27.13
CA PHE A 204 -7.68 0.93 -27.78
C PHE A 204 -8.51 -0.01 -28.66
N ASP A 205 -9.84 0.18 -28.67
CA ASP A 205 -10.73 -0.41 -29.68
C ASP A 205 -10.70 0.36 -31.01
N GLY A 206 -11.33 -0.19 -32.04
CA GLY A 206 -11.40 0.44 -33.38
C GLY A 206 -12.19 1.76 -33.42
N ARG A 207 -12.75 2.22 -32.30
CA ARG A 207 -13.47 3.50 -32.16
C ARG A 207 -12.80 4.46 -31.16
N GLY A 208 -11.56 4.19 -30.78
CA GLY A 208 -10.76 5.10 -29.93
C GLY A 208 -11.11 5.09 -28.44
N ARG A 209 -11.80 4.06 -27.94
CA ARG A 209 -11.98 3.87 -26.49
C ARG A 209 -10.87 3.00 -25.93
N LEU A 210 -10.19 3.47 -24.88
CA LEU A 210 -9.16 2.73 -24.15
C LEU A 210 -9.85 1.77 -23.19
N TRP A 211 -9.63 0.47 -23.35
CA TRP A 211 -10.16 -0.57 -22.46
C TRP A 211 -9.10 -1.04 -21.47
N ILE A 212 -9.49 -1.15 -20.20
CA ILE A 212 -8.67 -1.56 -19.05
C ILE A 212 -9.44 -2.63 -18.27
N ALA A 213 -8.87 -3.80 -18.02
CA ALA A 213 -9.48 -4.77 -17.10
C ALA A 213 -8.93 -4.57 -15.68
N VAL A 214 -9.80 -4.78 -14.69
CA VAL A 214 -9.54 -4.53 -13.27
C VAL A 214 -9.77 -5.85 -12.50
N PRO A 215 -8.74 -6.73 -12.45
CA PRO A 215 -8.83 -8.05 -11.81
C PRO A 215 -9.42 -8.01 -10.38
N SER A 216 -8.96 -7.07 -9.56
CA SER A 216 -9.41 -6.89 -8.17
C SER A 216 -10.90 -6.56 -8.01
N GLU A 217 -11.58 -6.08 -9.07
CA GLU A 217 -13.02 -5.80 -9.10
C GLU A 217 -13.81 -6.79 -9.97
N GLY A 218 -13.14 -7.62 -10.78
CA GLY A 218 -13.80 -8.47 -11.78
C GLY A 218 -14.40 -7.69 -12.97
N THR A 219 -13.97 -6.45 -13.21
CA THR A 219 -14.57 -5.54 -14.20
C THR A 219 -13.67 -5.23 -15.40
N VAL A 220 -14.26 -4.67 -16.46
CA VAL A 220 -13.55 -3.99 -17.54
C VAL A 220 -14.13 -2.60 -17.73
N ALA A 221 -13.26 -1.59 -17.84
CA ALA A 221 -13.61 -0.18 -17.93
C ALA A 221 -13.18 0.42 -19.28
N ALA A 222 -14.03 1.28 -19.84
CA ALA A 222 -13.71 2.11 -20.99
C ALA A 222 -13.34 3.53 -20.52
N VAL A 223 -12.21 4.04 -21.02
CA VAL A 223 -11.71 5.38 -20.80
C VAL A 223 -11.70 6.13 -22.14
N THR A 224 -12.23 7.35 -22.16
CA THR A 224 -12.14 8.27 -23.30
C THR A 224 -11.08 9.32 -23.05
N ALA A 225 -10.34 9.67 -24.11
CA ALA A 225 -9.39 10.77 -24.12
C ALA A 225 -10.09 12.12 -23.88
N ALA A 226 -9.39 13.00 -23.16
CA ALA A 226 -9.61 14.44 -23.22
C ALA A 226 -9.21 14.97 -24.61
N THR A 227 -9.86 16.05 -25.04
CA THR A 227 -9.44 16.82 -26.22
C THR A 227 -8.04 17.43 -26.00
N LEU A 228 -7.21 17.45 -27.04
CA LEU A 228 -5.90 18.12 -26.97
C LEU A 228 -6.03 19.63 -27.26
N PRO A 229 -5.19 20.48 -26.64
CA PRO A 229 -5.05 21.88 -27.04
C PRO A 229 -4.52 21.98 -28.48
N SER A 230 -5.07 22.91 -29.27
CA SER A 230 -4.69 23.13 -30.67
C SER A 230 -3.38 23.91 -30.87
N GLY A 231 -2.61 24.18 -29.81
CA GLY A 231 -1.29 24.80 -29.91
C GLY A 231 -0.41 24.60 -28.66
N PRO A 232 0.93 24.55 -28.80
CA PRO A 232 1.86 24.15 -27.74
C PRO A 232 2.17 25.23 -26.68
N ALA A 233 1.29 26.23 -26.49
CA ALA A 233 1.58 27.40 -25.65
C ALA A 233 0.37 28.06 -24.95
N SER A 234 -0.82 27.45 -24.95
CA SER A 234 -1.93 27.92 -24.11
C SER A 234 -1.88 27.28 -22.72
N GLY A 235 -1.65 28.08 -21.68
CA GLY A 235 -1.70 27.63 -20.29
C GLY A 235 -3.07 27.07 -19.90
N ALA A 236 -3.11 26.31 -18.80
CA ALA A 236 -4.27 25.55 -18.34
C ALA A 236 -5.58 26.36 -18.30
N ALA A 237 -6.45 26.10 -19.28
CA ALA A 237 -7.82 26.61 -19.35
C ALA A 237 -8.79 25.44 -19.55
N ASP A 238 -9.12 24.76 -18.46
CA ASP A 238 -10.25 23.84 -18.25
C ASP A 238 -10.56 22.79 -19.35
N VAL A 239 -9.52 22.31 -20.05
CA VAL A 239 -9.63 21.13 -20.92
C VAL A 239 -9.57 19.89 -20.02
N GLY A 240 -10.73 19.52 -19.47
CA GLY A 240 -10.84 18.47 -18.45
C GLY A 240 -10.23 17.13 -18.87
N GLY A 241 -9.57 16.46 -17.91
CA GLY A 241 -8.79 15.23 -18.14
C GLY A 241 -9.58 14.00 -18.62
N PRO A 242 -8.87 12.91 -18.96
CA PRO A 242 -9.46 11.65 -19.43
C PRO A 242 -10.51 11.11 -18.45
N ARG A 243 -11.55 10.45 -18.98
CA ARG A 243 -12.71 10.03 -18.17
C ARG A 243 -13.04 8.55 -18.37
N ARG A 244 -13.31 7.86 -17.27
CA ARG A 244 -13.94 6.53 -17.28
C ARG A 244 -15.42 6.70 -17.64
N VAL A 245 -15.83 6.20 -18.80
CA VAL A 245 -17.19 6.40 -19.34
C VAL A 245 -18.11 5.18 -19.19
N GLN A 246 -17.55 3.98 -19.08
CA GLN A 246 -18.30 2.73 -18.88
C GLN A 246 -17.49 1.76 -18.03
N THR A 247 -18.17 0.93 -17.24
CA THR A 247 -17.59 -0.21 -16.54
C THR A 247 -18.57 -1.39 -16.65
N HIS A 248 -18.07 -2.57 -17.02
CA HIS A 248 -18.85 -3.78 -17.24
C HIS A 248 -18.31 -4.95 -16.38
N PRO A 249 -19.15 -5.70 -15.66
CA PRO A 249 -18.71 -6.87 -14.89
C PRO A 249 -18.43 -8.06 -15.82
N VAL A 250 -17.21 -8.58 -15.78
CA VAL A 250 -16.74 -9.65 -16.70
C VAL A 250 -16.40 -10.95 -15.97
N ALA A 251 -15.97 -10.89 -14.71
CA ALA A 251 -15.66 -12.05 -13.87
C ALA A 251 -15.97 -11.74 -12.39
N GLU A 252 -15.67 -12.68 -11.50
CA GLU A 252 -15.63 -12.42 -10.05
C GLU A 252 -14.36 -11.62 -9.67
N PRO A 253 -14.37 -10.88 -8.54
CA PRO A 253 -13.19 -10.21 -8.02
C PRO A 253 -11.99 -11.14 -7.80
N SER A 254 -10.79 -10.63 -8.06
CA SER A 254 -9.49 -11.34 -7.99
C SER A 254 -9.27 -12.46 -9.01
N HIS A 255 -10.16 -12.65 -9.99
CA HIS A 255 -9.90 -13.55 -11.12
C HIS A 255 -8.80 -12.99 -12.03
N GLU A 256 -8.01 -13.88 -12.65
CA GLU A 256 -6.94 -13.48 -13.55
C GLU A 256 -7.52 -13.11 -14.93
N LEU A 257 -7.44 -11.83 -15.31
CA LEU A 257 -8.03 -11.31 -16.55
C LEU A 257 -6.97 -10.99 -17.61
N THR A 258 -7.30 -11.25 -18.87
CA THR A 258 -6.55 -10.75 -20.03
C THR A 258 -7.53 -10.24 -21.09
N LEU A 259 -7.16 -9.20 -21.84
CA LEU A 259 -8.06 -8.52 -22.79
C LEU A 259 -7.52 -8.50 -24.22
N SER A 260 -8.44 -8.49 -25.18
CA SER A 260 -8.24 -8.27 -26.60
C SER A 260 -9.20 -7.19 -27.06
N THR A 261 -8.71 -6.09 -27.63
CA THR A 261 -9.63 -5.10 -28.20
C THR A 261 -10.16 -5.56 -29.55
N LEU A 262 -11.41 -5.19 -29.81
CA LEU A 262 -12.15 -5.52 -31.01
C LEU A 262 -12.33 -4.24 -31.84
N ASP A 263 -12.84 -4.36 -33.05
CA ASP A 263 -13.09 -3.18 -33.89
C ASP A 263 -14.22 -2.26 -33.34
N ASP A 264 -15.05 -2.77 -32.42
CA ASP A 264 -16.23 -2.11 -31.84
C ASP A 264 -16.38 -2.25 -30.31
N GLY A 265 -15.36 -2.78 -29.62
CA GLY A 265 -15.41 -3.06 -28.19
C GLY A 265 -14.22 -3.87 -27.66
N VAL A 266 -14.47 -4.77 -26.70
CA VAL A 266 -13.43 -5.58 -26.04
C VAL A 266 -13.88 -7.02 -25.79
N ALA A 267 -12.95 -7.96 -25.84
CA ALA A 267 -13.11 -9.32 -25.33
C ALA A 267 -12.18 -9.52 -24.12
N VAL A 268 -12.71 -9.97 -22.99
CA VAL A 268 -11.96 -10.27 -21.77
C VAL A 268 -12.05 -11.77 -21.50
N LEU A 269 -10.90 -12.43 -21.41
CA LEU A 269 -10.79 -13.82 -20.98
C LEU A 269 -10.48 -13.85 -19.49
N ASP A 270 -11.41 -14.42 -18.73
CA ASP A 270 -11.16 -14.92 -17.39
C ASP A 270 -10.32 -16.20 -17.50
N ARG A 271 -9.03 -16.10 -17.16
CA ARG A 271 -8.07 -17.20 -17.18
C ARG A 271 -8.26 -18.15 -16.01
N THR A 272 -8.94 -17.73 -14.94
CA THR A 272 -9.26 -18.57 -13.78
C THR A 272 -10.37 -19.57 -14.12
N THR A 273 -11.46 -19.12 -14.75
CA THR A 273 -12.60 -20.01 -15.12
C THR A 273 -12.55 -20.53 -16.56
N GLY A 274 -11.78 -19.90 -17.45
CA GLY A 274 -11.84 -20.15 -18.88
C GLY A 274 -13.07 -19.54 -19.56
N THR A 275 -13.61 -18.44 -19.02
CA THR A 275 -14.78 -17.76 -19.59
C THR A 275 -14.36 -16.56 -20.44
N LEU A 276 -14.77 -16.52 -21.71
CA LEU A 276 -14.58 -15.36 -22.57
C LEU A 276 -15.84 -14.48 -22.54
N VAL A 277 -15.66 -13.21 -22.18
CA VAL A 277 -16.72 -12.20 -22.11
C VAL A 277 -16.45 -11.11 -23.13
N THR A 278 -17.35 -10.97 -24.11
CA THR A 278 -17.30 -9.90 -25.12
C THR A 278 -18.23 -8.77 -24.72
N VAL A 279 -17.75 -7.52 -24.84
CA VAL A 279 -18.51 -6.29 -24.62
C VAL A 279 -18.47 -5.50 -25.94
N ARG A 280 -19.60 -5.45 -26.64
CA ARG A 280 -19.79 -4.69 -27.90
C ARG A 280 -21.05 -3.85 -27.79
N ASP A 281 -20.98 -2.57 -28.16
CA ASP A 281 -22.13 -1.63 -28.08
C ASP A 281 -22.87 -1.61 -26.72
N GLY A 282 -22.13 -1.84 -25.62
CA GLY A 282 -22.67 -1.92 -24.26
C GLY A 282 -23.36 -3.24 -23.91
N GLN A 283 -23.51 -4.17 -24.85
CA GLN A 283 -24.00 -5.52 -24.60
C GLN A 283 -22.86 -6.47 -24.22
N THR A 284 -23.08 -7.22 -23.15
CA THR A 284 -22.12 -8.20 -22.61
C THR A 284 -22.58 -9.63 -22.95
N ARG A 285 -21.73 -10.41 -23.61
CA ARG A 285 -22.01 -11.80 -24.00
C ARG A 285 -20.90 -12.72 -23.49
N ARG A 286 -21.26 -13.68 -22.63
CA ARG A 286 -20.34 -14.64 -21.98
C ARG A 286 -20.34 -15.99 -22.69
N THR A 287 -19.16 -16.59 -22.83
CA THR A 287 -18.92 -17.91 -23.44
C THR A 287 -18.01 -18.72 -22.52
N VAL A 288 -18.50 -19.83 -21.97
CA VAL A 288 -17.66 -20.76 -21.19
C VAL A 288 -16.85 -21.62 -22.17
N LEU A 289 -15.54 -21.71 -21.97
CA LEU A 289 -14.64 -22.45 -22.85
C LEU A 289 -14.05 -23.66 -22.12
N GLU A 290 -14.45 -24.86 -22.54
CA GLU A 290 -14.03 -26.13 -21.94
C GLU A 290 -12.50 -26.23 -21.82
N ALA A 291 -11.99 -26.35 -20.59
CA ALA A 291 -10.57 -26.49 -20.28
C ALA A 291 -9.67 -25.37 -20.86
N ALA A 292 -10.17 -24.12 -20.90
CA ALA A 292 -9.41 -22.94 -21.33
C ALA A 292 -8.77 -22.13 -20.19
N ALA A 293 -8.77 -22.64 -18.95
CA ALA A 293 -8.06 -22.03 -17.84
C ALA A 293 -6.57 -21.82 -18.18
N GLY A 294 -6.02 -20.64 -17.85
CA GLY A 294 -4.69 -20.22 -18.25
C GLY A 294 -4.52 -19.84 -19.74
N GLY A 295 -5.60 -19.79 -20.53
CA GLY A 295 -5.56 -19.37 -21.94
C GLY A 295 -5.12 -17.92 -22.16
N ALA A 296 -4.88 -17.55 -23.42
CA ALA A 296 -4.43 -16.22 -23.84
C ALA A 296 -5.13 -15.76 -25.13
N VAL A 297 -5.28 -14.44 -25.29
CA VAL A 297 -5.86 -13.77 -26.46
C VAL A 297 -4.83 -12.79 -27.07
N PRO A 298 -4.91 -12.44 -28.37
CA PRO A 298 -4.05 -11.41 -28.94
C PRO A 298 -4.42 -10.02 -28.40
N THR A 299 -3.50 -9.06 -28.42
CA THR A 299 -3.74 -7.69 -27.91
C THR A 299 -4.90 -6.98 -28.62
N ARG A 300 -5.03 -7.20 -29.94
CA ARG A 300 -6.19 -6.82 -30.76
C ARG A 300 -6.65 -8.02 -31.58
N THR A 301 -7.96 -8.19 -31.70
CA THR A 301 -8.60 -9.11 -32.64
C THR A 301 -9.30 -8.29 -33.73
N SER A 302 -8.92 -8.49 -34.99
CA SER A 302 -9.64 -7.95 -36.14
C SER A 302 -10.73 -8.93 -36.60
N GLY A 303 -11.94 -8.42 -36.84
CA GLY A 303 -13.06 -9.20 -37.35
C GLY A 303 -13.97 -9.84 -36.27
N PRO A 304 -14.86 -10.78 -36.68
CA PRO A 304 -15.97 -11.24 -35.85
C PRO A 304 -15.64 -12.38 -34.88
N VAL A 305 -14.47 -13.01 -35.00
CA VAL A 305 -14.12 -14.22 -34.24
C VAL A 305 -12.89 -13.99 -33.38
N VAL A 306 -13.02 -14.18 -32.07
CA VAL A 306 -11.96 -14.01 -31.08
C VAL A 306 -11.23 -15.35 -30.87
N PRO A 307 -9.94 -15.47 -31.24
CA PRO A 307 -9.16 -16.67 -30.98
C PRO A 307 -8.62 -16.69 -29.54
N VAL A 308 -8.81 -17.82 -28.86
CA VAL A 308 -8.27 -18.10 -27.52
C VAL A 308 -7.27 -19.25 -27.63
N THR A 309 -5.99 -18.97 -27.39
CA THR A 309 -4.92 -19.99 -27.38
C THR A 309 -4.75 -20.57 -25.98
N ILE A 310 -4.81 -21.89 -25.87
CA ILE A 310 -4.55 -22.66 -24.65
C ILE A 310 -3.17 -23.31 -24.80
N GLY A 311 -2.13 -22.60 -24.37
CA GLY A 311 -0.72 -22.95 -24.64
C GLY A 311 -0.35 -24.37 -24.22
N GLY A 312 -0.68 -24.78 -23.00
CA GLY A 312 -0.38 -26.12 -22.47
C GLY A 312 -1.08 -27.28 -23.20
N GLN A 313 -2.16 -27.00 -23.94
CA GLN A 313 -2.85 -27.98 -24.82
C GLN A 313 -2.47 -27.79 -26.30
N ARG A 314 -1.68 -26.76 -26.62
CA ARG A 314 -1.45 -26.24 -27.99
C ARG A 314 -2.75 -26.05 -28.79
N ARG A 315 -3.87 -25.76 -28.12
CA ARG A 315 -5.21 -25.75 -28.73
C ARG A 315 -5.71 -24.32 -28.89
N VAL A 316 -6.31 -24.01 -30.03
CA VAL A 316 -6.97 -22.71 -30.26
C VAL A 316 -8.48 -22.93 -30.34
N LEU A 317 -9.23 -22.13 -29.60
CA LEU A 317 -10.68 -22.05 -29.63
C LEU A 317 -11.06 -20.72 -30.27
N ALA A 318 -11.70 -20.76 -31.43
CA ALA A 318 -12.16 -19.58 -32.14
C ALA A 318 -13.62 -19.31 -31.73
N VAL A 319 -13.88 -18.16 -31.10
CA VAL A 319 -15.16 -17.82 -30.49
C VAL A 319 -15.85 -16.71 -31.29
N GLY A 320 -17.04 -17.01 -31.82
CA GLY A 320 -17.88 -16.06 -32.55
C GLY A 320 -19.33 -16.19 -32.08
N ASP A 321 -20.07 -15.08 -32.01
CA ASP A 321 -21.47 -15.06 -31.55
C ASP A 321 -21.71 -15.82 -30.23
N GLY A 322 -20.84 -15.63 -29.24
CA GLY A 322 -20.99 -16.21 -27.91
C GLY A 322 -20.88 -17.75 -27.86
N ARG A 323 -20.23 -18.37 -28.85
CA ARG A 323 -19.99 -19.82 -28.90
C ARG A 323 -18.66 -20.13 -29.59
N VAL A 324 -18.08 -21.29 -29.30
CA VAL A 324 -16.93 -21.80 -30.06
C VAL A 324 -17.41 -22.18 -31.46
N VAL A 325 -16.94 -21.49 -32.49
CA VAL A 325 -17.29 -21.77 -33.89
C VAL A 325 -16.32 -22.77 -34.53
N THR A 326 -15.05 -22.74 -34.13
CA THR A 326 -13.97 -23.59 -34.67
C THR A 326 -13.00 -23.97 -33.54
N ARG A 327 -12.42 -25.18 -33.59
CA ARG A 327 -11.35 -25.63 -32.67
C ARG A 327 -10.26 -26.37 -33.45
N PHE A 328 -8.98 -26.10 -33.17
CA PHE A 328 -7.84 -26.78 -33.81
C PHE A 328 -6.62 -26.88 -32.88
N VAL A 329 -5.66 -27.73 -33.26
CA VAL A 329 -4.41 -27.97 -32.51
C VAL A 329 -3.22 -27.49 -33.32
N VAL A 330 -2.31 -26.76 -32.67
CA VAL A 330 -1.10 -26.19 -33.26
C VAL A 330 0.03 -27.24 -33.23
N PRO A 331 0.56 -27.67 -34.39
CA PRO A 331 1.61 -28.69 -34.46
C PRO A 331 2.84 -28.32 -33.64
N GLY A 332 3.54 -29.32 -33.09
CA GLY A 332 4.77 -29.14 -32.29
C GLY A 332 4.64 -29.71 -30.87
N SER A 333 5.57 -29.38 -29.99
CA SER A 333 5.62 -29.84 -28.60
C SER A 333 5.97 -28.71 -27.63
N GLY A 334 5.64 -28.91 -26.35
CA GLY A 334 5.73 -27.85 -25.33
C GLY A 334 4.58 -26.85 -25.39
N ASP A 335 4.56 -25.95 -24.41
CA ASP A 335 3.47 -25.04 -24.07
C ASP A 335 3.59 -23.63 -24.67
N ARG A 336 4.77 -23.27 -25.21
CA ARG A 336 5.09 -21.93 -25.73
C ARG A 336 4.47 -21.65 -27.11
N VAL A 337 3.15 -21.70 -27.20
CA VAL A 337 2.37 -21.21 -28.34
C VAL A 337 1.87 -19.80 -28.01
N GLY A 338 2.21 -18.82 -28.84
CA GLY A 338 1.73 -17.45 -28.69
C GLY A 338 0.23 -17.31 -28.97
N PRO A 339 -0.40 -16.20 -28.55
CA PRO A 339 -1.79 -15.91 -28.90
C PRO A 339 -1.98 -15.97 -30.42
N ALA A 340 -3.01 -16.67 -30.87
CA ALA A 340 -3.31 -16.77 -32.29
C ALA A 340 -3.87 -15.44 -32.78
N VAL A 341 -3.36 -14.92 -33.89
CA VAL A 341 -3.81 -13.67 -34.50
C VAL A 341 -4.76 -13.98 -35.65
N ALA A 342 -5.97 -13.44 -35.60
CA ALA A 342 -6.93 -13.52 -36.70
C ALA A 342 -6.61 -12.45 -37.76
N TRP A 343 -6.36 -12.87 -39.00
CA TRP A 343 -6.12 -11.97 -40.12
C TRP A 343 -6.66 -12.54 -41.44
N ALA A 344 -7.41 -11.72 -42.20
CA ALA A 344 -7.97 -12.07 -43.51
C ALA A 344 -8.69 -13.45 -43.58
N GLY A 345 -9.38 -13.86 -42.52
CA GLY A 345 -10.06 -15.16 -42.46
C GLY A 345 -9.17 -16.38 -42.15
N ARG A 346 -7.91 -16.15 -41.77
CA ARG A 346 -6.98 -17.16 -41.25
C ARG A 346 -6.57 -16.87 -39.80
N PHE A 347 -6.08 -17.90 -39.11
CA PHE A 347 -5.47 -17.79 -37.79
C PHE A 347 -3.98 -18.08 -37.86
N TYR A 348 -3.15 -17.17 -37.36
CA TYR A 348 -1.68 -17.27 -37.37
C TYR A 348 -1.17 -17.52 -35.95
N CYS A 349 -0.55 -18.68 -35.73
CA CYS A 349 -0.08 -19.12 -34.41
C CYS A 349 1.45 -19.21 -34.39
N ALA A 350 2.13 -18.37 -33.62
CA ALA A 350 3.58 -18.42 -33.45
C ALA A 350 3.99 -19.46 -32.40
N ASP A 351 4.97 -20.30 -32.73
CA ASP A 351 5.61 -21.23 -31.81
C ASP A 351 6.91 -20.63 -31.26
N GLY A 352 6.96 -20.37 -29.96
CA GLY A 352 8.11 -19.78 -29.27
C GLY A 352 9.29 -20.72 -29.01
N VAL A 353 9.18 -22.01 -29.34
CA VAL A 353 10.27 -22.99 -29.29
C VAL A 353 10.99 -23.06 -30.64
N THR A 354 10.22 -23.20 -31.73
CA THR A 354 10.75 -23.39 -33.08
C THR A 354 10.86 -22.10 -33.89
N GLY A 355 10.15 -21.05 -33.48
CA GLY A 355 9.94 -19.82 -34.23
C GLY A 355 9.01 -19.99 -35.44
N ALA A 356 8.46 -21.20 -35.70
CA ALA A 356 7.54 -21.41 -36.80
C ALA A 356 6.21 -20.68 -36.58
N ILE A 357 5.59 -20.21 -37.64
CA ILE A 357 4.21 -19.72 -37.60
C ILE A 357 3.34 -20.67 -38.41
N TYR A 358 2.33 -21.22 -37.75
CA TYR A 358 1.34 -22.10 -38.34
C TYR A 358 0.12 -21.26 -38.72
N ALA A 359 -0.24 -21.26 -40.01
CA ALA A 359 -1.42 -20.57 -40.51
C ALA A 359 -2.54 -21.58 -40.77
N PHE A 360 -3.71 -21.31 -40.19
CA PHE A 360 -4.91 -22.13 -40.32
C PHE A 360 -5.98 -21.36 -41.08
N ASP A 361 -6.81 -22.06 -41.85
CA ASP A 361 -8.02 -21.48 -42.43
C ASP A 361 -9.11 -21.21 -41.36
N GLY A 362 -10.20 -20.56 -41.76
CA GLY A 362 -11.31 -20.23 -40.85
C GLY A 362 -12.03 -21.44 -40.24
N VAL A 363 -11.83 -22.65 -40.78
CA VAL A 363 -12.38 -23.92 -40.24
C VAL A 363 -11.36 -24.71 -39.43
N GLY A 364 -10.11 -24.24 -39.33
CA GLY A 364 -9.07 -24.79 -38.45
C GLY A 364 -8.13 -25.81 -39.09
N HIS A 365 -8.12 -25.96 -40.42
CA HIS A 365 -7.12 -26.78 -41.11
C HIS A 365 -5.81 -26.01 -41.28
N LEU A 366 -4.68 -26.69 -41.04
CA LEU A 366 -3.35 -26.13 -41.32
C LEU A 366 -3.15 -25.97 -42.83
N VAL A 367 -3.05 -24.74 -43.30
CA VAL A 367 -2.86 -24.41 -44.73
C VAL A 367 -1.43 -24.01 -45.08
N GLU A 368 -0.66 -23.49 -44.12
CA GLU A 368 0.72 -23.05 -44.35
C GLU A 368 1.58 -23.12 -43.09
N THR A 369 2.89 -23.36 -43.23
CA THR A 369 3.86 -23.27 -42.13
C THR A 369 5.01 -22.36 -42.52
N ILE A 370 5.00 -21.14 -42.00
CA ILE A 370 6.01 -20.12 -42.23
C ILE A 370 7.20 -20.42 -41.31
N ARG A 371 8.24 -21.06 -41.85
CA ARG A 371 9.47 -21.36 -41.09
C ARG A 371 10.40 -20.15 -41.10
N PRO A 372 10.90 -19.67 -39.95
CA PRO A 372 11.97 -18.70 -39.92
C PRO A 372 13.30 -19.32 -40.37
N GLY A 373 14.25 -18.45 -40.70
CA GLY A 373 15.66 -18.80 -40.63
C GLY A 373 16.10 -19.00 -39.17
N ARG A 374 17.37 -18.75 -38.87
CA ARG A 374 17.89 -18.81 -37.48
C ARG A 374 17.43 -17.60 -36.63
N THR A 375 16.14 -17.50 -36.34
CA THR A 375 15.60 -16.54 -35.36
C THR A 375 15.61 -17.16 -33.96
N ARG A 376 15.85 -16.33 -32.93
CA ARG A 376 15.70 -16.69 -31.52
C ARG A 376 14.89 -15.61 -30.81
N GLY A 377 14.02 -16.02 -29.88
CA GLY A 377 13.16 -15.11 -29.11
C GLY A 377 11.70 -15.12 -29.57
N PRO A 378 10.81 -14.41 -28.85
CA PRO A 378 9.40 -14.28 -29.19
C PRO A 378 9.23 -13.54 -30.53
N LEU A 379 8.13 -13.85 -31.22
CA LEU A 379 7.71 -13.17 -32.43
C LEU A 379 6.59 -12.18 -32.10
N GLU A 380 6.69 -10.99 -32.65
CA GLU A 380 5.66 -9.95 -32.59
C GLU A 380 4.84 -10.07 -33.87
N LEU A 381 3.52 -10.22 -33.73
CA LEU A 381 2.57 -10.28 -34.85
C LEU A 381 1.64 -9.06 -34.73
N GLU A 382 1.64 -8.20 -35.74
CA GLU A 382 0.83 -6.98 -35.80
C GLU A 382 0.01 -6.96 -37.09
N VAL A 383 -1.30 -6.75 -36.98
CA VAL A 383 -2.17 -6.47 -38.13
C VAL A 383 -2.30 -4.96 -38.26
N ARG A 384 -1.88 -4.42 -39.42
CA ARG A 384 -1.90 -2.98 -39.71
C ARG A 384 -2.03 -2.75 -41.22
N GLU A 385 -2.85 -1.78 -41.61
CA GLU A 385 -3.08 -1.37 -43.01
C GLU A 385 -3.16 -2.53 -44.02
N ASN A 386 -4.13 -3.43 -43.79
CA ASN A 386 -4.39 -4.63 -44.59
C ASN A 386 -3.21 -5.61 -44.78
N HIS A 387 -2.23 -5.60 -43.88
CA HIS A 387 -1.12 -6.55 -43.87
C HIS A 387 -0.87 -7.10 -42.46
N LEU A 388 -0.39 -8.35 -42.40
CA LEU A 388 0.15 -8.94 -41.16
C LEU A 388 1.67 -8.82 -41.18
N PHE A 389 2.21 -8.01 -40.27
CA PHE A 389 3.64 -7.87 -40.03
C PHE A 389 4.08 -8.88 -38.96
N ILE A 390 5.16 -9.59 -39.25
CA ILE A 390 5.77 -10.58 -38.37
C ILE A 390 7.20 -10.10 -38.10
N ASN A 391 7.45 -9.61 -36.90
CA ASN A 391 8.76 -9.15 -36.46
C ASN A 391 9.44 -10.18 -35.55
N ALA A 392 10.74 -10.35 -35.76
CA ALA A 392 11.66 -10.97 -34.81
C ALA A 392 12.64 -9.89 -34.33
N PRO A 393 12.47 -9.30 -33.13
CA PRO A 393 13.33 -8.21 -32.65
C PRO A 393 14.82 -8.58 -32.61
N GLY A 394 15.12 -9.85 -32.27
CA GLY A 394 16.46 -10.42 -32.26
C GLY A 394 17.01 -10.88 -33.62
N SER A 395 16.40 -10.47 -34.74
CA SER A 395 16.83 -10.87 -36.09
C SER A 395 16.92 -9.72 -37.07
N ALA A 396 17.72 -9.93 -38.12
CA ALA A 396 17.69 -9.14 -39.35
C ALA A 396 16.35 -9.30 -40.09
N THR A 397 15.72 -10.48 -40.01
CA THR A 397 14.56 -10.78 -40.83
C THR A 397 13.24 -10.43 -40.15
N ALA A 398 12.37 -9.79 -40.92
CA ALA A 398 10.93 -9.68 -40.66
C ALA A 398 10.16 -10.27 -41.84
N ARG A 399 8.83 -10.35 -41.74
CA ARG A 399 7.96 -10.75 -42.85
C ARG A 399 6.71 -9.90 -42.92
N VAL A 400 6.18 -9.81 -44.12
CA VAL A 400 4.85 -9.27 -44.40
C VAL A 400 4.03 -10.39 -45.04
N VAL A 401 2.77 -10.51 -44.65
CA VAL A 401 1.77 -11.35 -45.30
C VAL A 401 0.70 -10.42 -45.90
N ASP A 402 0.47 -10.53 -47.21
CA ASP A 402 -0.61 -9.80 -47.91
C ASP A 402 -2.00 -10.42 -47.65
N ASP A 403 -3.05 -9.76 -48.13
CA ASP A 403 -4.45 -10.18 -48.03
C ASP A 403 -4.73 -11.52 -48.73
N ALA A 404 -4.01 -11.83 -49.80
CA ALA A 404 -3.97 -13.12 -50.47
C ALA A 404 -3.06 -14.16 -49.79
N HIS A 405 -2.62 -13.87 -48.56
CA HIS A 405 -1.77 -14.68 -47.70
C HIS A 405 -0.36 -14.99 -48.22
N ARG A 406 0.16 -14.23 -49.19
CA ARG A 406 1.52 -14.44 -49.71
C ARG A 406 2.54 -13.87 -48.73
N VAL A 407 3.47 -14.72 -48.29
CA VAL A 407 4.52 -14.36 -47.35
C VAL A 407 5.73 -13.81 -48.09
N ARG A 408 6.14 -12.58 -47.75
CA ARG A 408 7.37 -11.95 -48.24
C ARG A 408 8.35 -11.73 -47.08
N THR A 409 9.63 -12.00 -47.31
CA THR A 409 10.68 -11.81 -46.30
C THR A 409 11.40 -10.49 -46.51
N VAL A 410 11.57 -9.75 -45.42
CA VAL A 410 12.22 -8.44 -45.39
C VAL A 410 13.52 -8.56 -44.61
N ASP A 411 14.63 -8.06 -45.15
CA ASP A 411 15.84 -7.82 -44.37
C ASP A 411 15.82 -6.39 -43.83
N LYS A 412 15.56 -6.25 -42.52
CA LYS A 412 15.58 -4.97 -41.79
C LYS A 412 16.94 -4.27 -41.89
N TYR A 413 18.00 -4.98 -42.26
CA TYR A 413 19.37 -4.48 -42.35
C TYR A 413 19.83 -4.21 -43.79
N ALA A 414 19.01 -4.49 -44.80
CA ALA A 414 19.33 -4.18 -46.20
C ALA A 414 19.63 -2.68 -46.38
N ASN A 415 20.48 -2.36 -47.35
CA ASN A 415 20.81 -0.99 -47.74
C ASN A 415 19.91 -0.46 -48.87
N ASP A 416 18.81 -1.16 -49.18
CA ASP A 416 17.79 -0.80 -50.17
C ASP A 416 16.94 0.42 -49.77
N VAL A 417 17.46 1.27 -48.87
CA VAL A 417 16.89 2.56 -48.49
C VAL A 417 16.92 3.45 -49.71
N LEU A 418 15.78 4.02 -50.07
CA LEU A 418 15.63 4.88 -51.25
C LEU A 418 16.56 6.11 -51.17
N GLY A 419 17.69 6.06 -51.88
CA GLY A 419 18.58 7.22 -52.09
C GLY A 419 20.03 7.13 -51.58
N GLY A 420 20.62 5.94 -51.41
CA GLY A 420 22.05 5.81 -51.06
C GLY A 420 22.86 4.97 -52.06
N ASP A 421 23.82 5.59 -52.75
CA ASP A 421 24.74 4.89 -53.66
C ASP A 421 25.73 3.96 -52.90
N PRO A 422 26.04 2.76 -53.43
CA PRO A 422 27.03 1.87 -52.85
C PRO A 422 28.48 2.32 -53.18
N PRO A 423 29.45 2.17 -52.26
CA PRO A 423 30.86 2.43 -52.56
C PRO A 423 31.45 1.35 -53.50
N PRO A 424 32.39 1.69 -54.40
CA PRO A 424 32.92 0.77 -55.39
C PRO A 424 33.97 -0.21 -54.84
N ASP A 425 34.00 -1.42 -55.38
CA ASP A 425 35.01 -2.45 -55.07
C ASP A 425 36.42 -2.10 -55.62
N PRO A 426 37.51 -2.42 -54.88
CA PRO A 426 38.88 -2.18 -55.34
C PRO A 426 39.38 -3.26 -56.35
N PRO A 427 40.28 -2.89 -57.29
CA PRO A 427 40.72 -3.78 -58.36
C PRO A 427 41.75 -4.85 -57.93
N PRO A 428 41.87 -5.97 -58.68
CA PRO A 428 42.72 -7.11 -58.32
C PRO A 428 44.21 -6.93 -58.66
N PRO A 429 45.14 -7.47 -57.84
CA PRO A 429 46.59 -7.45 -58.11
C PRO A 429 47.07 -8.60 -59.04
N PRO A 430 48.26 -8.46 -59.67
CA PRO A 430 48.79 -9.39 -60.68
C PRO A 430 49.35 -10.72 -60.12
N PRO A 431 49.50 -11.76 -60.96
CA PRO A 431 49.82 -13.12 -60.51
C PRO A 431 51.33 -13.40 -60.25
N PRO A 432 51.69 -14.10 -59.16
CA PRO A 432 53.06 -14.56 -58.89
C PRO A 432 53.40 -15.94 -59.51
N PRO A 433 54.70 -16.29 -59.66
CA PRO A 433 55.15 -17.51 -60.35
C PRO A 433 54.97 -18.83 -59.57
N LYS A 434 55.03 -19.96 -60.30
CA LYS A 434 54.77 -21.32 -59.78
C LYS A 434 55.72 -21.76 -58.65
N PRO A 435 55.22 -22.21 -57.48
CA PRO A 435 56.03 -22.73 -56.38
C PRO A 435 56.30 -24.25 -56.45
N ARG A 436 57.35 -24.69 -55.76
CA ARG A 436 57.72 -26.11 -55.57
C ARG A 436 56.73 -26.84 -54.65
N VAL A 437 56.60 -28.15 -54.83
CA VAL A 437 55.70 -29.03 -54.05
C VAL A 437 56.30 -29.35 -52.67
N GLY A 438 55.51 -29.22 -51.59
CA GLY A 438 55.92 -29.50 -50.21
C GLY A 438 54.75 -29.71 -49.23
N LYS A 439 55.06 -29.76 -47.93
CA LYS A 439 54.06 -29.78 -46.84
C LYS A 439 53.26 -28.48 -46.79
N PRO A 440 52.04 -28.46 -46.22
CA PRO A 440 51.25 -27.23 -46.13
C PRO A 440 51.94 -26.18 -45.28
N GLY A 441 51.66 -24.90 -45.56
CA GLY A 441 51.98 -23.81 -44.64
C GLY A 441 51.12 -23.85 -43.36
N ALA A 442 51.44 -23.00 -42.39
CA ALA A 442 50.55 -22.81 -41.24
C ALA A 442 49.22 -22.18 -41.69
N PRO A 443 48.07 -22.56 -41.11
CA PRO A 443 46.82 -21.84 -41.29
C PRO A 443 46.97 -20.35 -40.94
N GLY A 444 46.32 -19.46 -41.69
CA GLY A 444 46.32 -18.03 -41.41
C GLY A 444 45.27 -17.66 -40.36
N GLN A 445 45.49 -16.58 -39.60
CA GLN A 445 44.51 -15.98 -38.67
C GLN A 445 43.67 -17.00 -37.89
N VAL A 446 44.31 -17.86 -37.09
CA VAL A 446 43.59 -18.75 -36.18
C VAL A 446 43.03 -17.90 -35.04
N THR A 447 41.70 -17.81 -34.94
CA THR A 447 40.99 -17.08 -33.90
C THR A 447 40.04 -18.01 -33.16
N ALA A 448 39.87 -17.79 -31.85
CA ALA A 448 38.93 -18.52 -31.02
C ALA A 448 37.96 -17.54 -30.35
N THR A 449 36.67 -17.73 -30.59
CA THR A 449 35.58 -16.92 -30.02
C THR A 449 34.83 -17.74 -29.00
N ALA A 450 34.60 -17.17 -27.81
CA ALA A 450 33.90 -17.82 -26.71
C ALA A 450 32.41 -18.00 -27.02
N GLY A 451 31.80 -19.01 -26.42
CA GLY A 451 30.37 -19.10 -26.20
C GLY A 451 30.10 -19.96 -24.96
N ASP A 452 28.84 -20.08 -24.57
CA ASP A 452 28.46 -20.90 -23.42
C ASP A 452 28.89 -22.37 -23.61
N ALA A 453 29.71 -22.85 -22.67
CA ALA A 453 30.36 -24.17 -22.61
C ALA A 453 31.08 -24.58 -23.91
N ARG A 454 31.52 -23.62 -24.73
CA ARG A 454 32.10 -23.88 -26.06
C ARG A 454 33.06 -22.80 -26.55
N ALA A 455 33.83 -23.13 -27.58
CA ALA A 455 34.57 -22.15 -28.37
C ALA A 455 34.39 -22.43 -29.86
N ARG A 456 34.22 -21.38 -30.66
CA ARG A 456 34.31 -21.43 -32.13
C ARG A 456 35.73 -21.05 -32.54
N ILE A 457 36.47 -22.01 -33.05
CA ILE A 457 37.80 -21.81 -33.63
C ILE A 457 37.60 -21.57 -35.12
N ALA A 458 38.15 -20.49 -35.67
CA ALA A 458 38.12 -20.16 -37.09
C ALA A 458 39.54 -19.92 -37.63
N TRP A 459 39.77 -20.18 -38.92
CA TRP A 459 41.08 -20.00 -39.55
C TRP A 459 40.96 -19.76 -41.07
N ARG A 460 41.91 -19.00 -41.62
CA ARG A 460 42.11 -18.90 -43.08
C ARG A 460 42.82 -20.14 -43.62
N PRO A 461 42.66 -20.47 -44.92
CA PRO A 461 43.35 -21.59 -45.55
C PRO A 461 44.85 -21.60 -45.27
N ALA A 462 45.42 -22.79 -45.07
CA ALA A 462 46.86 -23.02 -45.17
C ALA A 462 47.27 -22.98 -46.65
N ALA A 463 48.48 -22.47 -46.93
CA ALA A 463 49.07 -22.57 -48.26
C ALA A 463 49.30 -24.05 -48.62
N ALA A 464 48.73 -24.52 -49.72
CA ALA A 464 48.82 -25.94 -50.13
C ALA A 464 50.22 -26.35 -50.60
N ASN A 465 51.09 -25.38 -50.95
CA ASN A 465 52.47 -25.61 -51.39
C ASN A 465 52.57 -26.74 -52.45
N GLY A 466 51.74 -26.68 -53.50
CA GLY A 466 51.77 -27.63 -54.60
C GLY A 466 51.20 -29.03 -54.33
N SER A 467 50.65 -29.33 -53.15
CA SER A 467 49.92 -30.58 -52.89
C SER A 467 48.65 -30.31 -52.07
N ALA A 468 47.50 -30.74 -52.57
CA ALA A 468 46.19 -30.42 -52.02
C ALA A 468 46.08 -30.78 -50.53
N VAL A 469 45.66 -29.80 -49.71
CA VAL A 469 45.37 -30.02 -48.29
C VAL A 469 44.22 -31.02 -48.19
N LEU A 470 44.40 -32.07 -47.39
CA LEU A 470 43.44 -33.16 -47.20
C LEU A 470 42.55 -32.91 -45.97
N ARG A 471 43.14 -32.40 -44.89
CA ARG A 471 42.46 -32.12 -43.61
C ARG A 471 43.12 -30.99 -42.84
N TYR A 472 42.37 -30.43 -41.90
CA TYR A 472 42.91 -29.61 -40.80
C TYR A 472 42.73 -30.37 -39.49
N VAL A 473 43.66 -30.15 -38.56
CA VAL A 473 43.63 -30.71 -37.22
C VAL A 473 43.60 -29.56 -36.23
N VAL A 474 42.62 -29.58 -35.32
CA VAL A 474 42.47 -28.65 -34.20
C VAL A 474 42.79 -29.40 -32.90
N GLN A 475 43.68 -28.85 -32.08
CA GLN A 475 44.05 -29.41 -30.78
C GLN A 475 43.87 -28.36 -29.68
N GLY A 476 43.38 -28.77 -28.51
CA GLY A 476 43.18 -27.91 -27.34
C GLY A 476 42.20 -28.54 -26.35
N ALA A 477 42.17 -28.05 -25.11
CA ALA A 477 41.33 -28.61 -24.03
C ALA A 477 41.48 -30.14 -23.85
N GLY A 478 42.69 -30.69 -24.05
CA GLY A 478 42.96 -32.13 -24.00
C GLY A 478 42.42 -32.96 -25.17
N ARG A 479 41.82 -32.32 -26.19
CA ARG A 479 41.12 -32.99 -27.30
C ARG A 479 41.78 -32.69 -28.65
N ARG A 480 41.67 -33.64 -29.58
CA ARG A 480 42.09 -33.53 -31.00
C ARG A 480 40.86 -33.73 -31.87
N HIS A 481 40.67 -32.84 -32.83
CA HIS A 481 39.58 -32.88 -33.81
C HIS A 481 40.15 -32.76 -35.21
N GLU A 482 39.71 -33.62 -36.13
CA GLU A 482 40.07 -33.53 -37.55
C GLU A 482 38.86 -33.10 -38.36
N VAL A 483 39.08 -32.22 -39.33
CA VAL A 483 38.03 -31.62 -40.17
C VAL A 483 38.48 -31.57 -41.63
N GLY A 484 37.52 -31.60 -42.56
CA GLY A 484 37.80 -31.73 -43.99
C GLY A 484 38.55 -30.52 -44.58
N ALA A 485 39.24 -30.75 -45.70
CA ALA A 485 40.03 -29.75 -46.45
C ALA A 485 39.34 -28.38 -46.68
N ASN A 486 38.01 -28.35 -46.75
CA ASN A 486 37.22 -27.15 -47.03
C ASN A 486 36.67 -26.45 -45.76
N GLN A 487 36.76 -27.06 -44.58
CA GLN A 487 36.29 -26.44 -43.34
C GLN A 487 37.26 -25.35 -42.86
N ARG A 488 36.71 -24.20 -42.47
CA ARG A 488 37.44 -23.00 -41.97
C ARG A 488 37.03 -22.60 -40.56
N SER A 489 36.19 -23.42 -39.92
CA SER A 489 35.83 -23.29 -38.51
C SER A 489 35.42 -24.63 -37.91
N LEU A 490 35.66 -24.79 -36.61
CA LEU A 490 35.18 -25.88 -35.77
C LEU A 490 34.55 -25.29 -34.51
N GLU A 491 33.46 -25.87 -34.04
CA GLU A 491 32.89 -25.57 -32.72
C GLU A 491 33.28 -26.69 -31.76
N VAL A 492 34.04 -26.37 -30.71
CA VAL A 492 34.46 -27.30 -29.65
C VAL A 492 33.53 -27.07 -28.47
N THR A 493 32.70 -28.06 -28.15
CA THR A 493 31.70 -28.04 -27.06
C THR A 493 32.15 -28.88 -25.86
N GLY A 494 31.56 -28.64 -24.69
CA GLY A 494 31.95 -29.31 -23.45
C GLY A 494 33.21 -28.70 -22.84
N LEU A 495 33.34 -27.38 -22.92
CA LEU A 495 34.32 -26.58 -22.20
C LEU A 495 33.71 -26.04 -20.91
N THR A 496 34.51 -25.83 -19.88
CA THR A 496 34.07 -25.25 -18.60
C THR A 496 34.05 -23.73 -18.70
N ASN A 497 32.92 -23.10 -18.38
CA ASN A 497 32.83 -21.63 -18.30
C ASN A 497 33.77 -21.09 -17.22
N GLY A 498 34.34 -19.89 -17.43
CA GLY A 498 35.37 -19.30 -16.57
C GLY A 498 36.77 -19.92 -16.71
N SER A 499 36.92 -21.09 -17.33
CA SER A 499 38.24 -21.69 -17.61
C SER A 499 38.82 -21.14 -18.93
N THR A 500 40.09 -20.75 -18.92
CA THR A 500 40.75 -20.19 -20.11
C THR A 500 41.39 -21.28 -20.95
N TYR A 501 41.00 -21.38 -22.22
CA TYR A 501 41.51 -22.33 -23.19
C TYR A 501 42.35 -21.66 -24.27
N THR A 502 43.16 -22.44 -24.97
CA THR A 502 43.83 -22.02 -26.21
C THR A 502 43.94 -23.21 -27.14
N PHE A 503 43.78 -22.97 -28.44
CA PHE A 503 43.77 -24.01 -29.46
C PHE A 503 44.94 -23.84 -30.42
N THR A 504 45.40 -24.92 -31.02
CA THR A 504 46.32 -24.93 -32.16
C THR A 504 45.64 -25.56 -33.36
N VAL A 505 45.87 -24.99 -34.55
CA VAL A 505 45.36 -25.54 -35.82
C VAL A 505 46.52 -25.74 -36.78
N TYR A 506 46.57 -26.90 -37.42
CA TYR A 506 47.51 -27.21 -38.50
C TYR A 506 46.80 -27.89 -39.68
N ALA A 507 47.46 -27.91 -40.84
CA ALA A 507 46.94 -28.54 -42.06
C ALA A 507 47.83 -29.72 -42.47
N ALA A 508 47.26 -30.75 -43.09
CA ALA A 508 47.98 -31.91 -43.60
C ALA A 508 47.68 -32.15 -45.10
N ASN A 509 48.69 -32.48 -45.89
CA ASN A 509 48.56 -32.95 -47.28
C ASN A 509 49.31 -34.27 -47.49
N GLY A 510 49.39 -34.76 -48.73
CA GLY A 510 50.12 -35.98 -49.10
C GLY A 510 51.65 -35.95 -48.88
N ARG A 511 52.22 -34.84 -48.39
CA ARG A 511 53.62 -34.72 -47.94
C ARG A 511 53.76 -34.64 -46.41
N GLY A 512 52.65 -34.70 -45.67
CA GLY A 512 52.59 -34.73 -44.21
C GLY A 512 52.05 -33.46 -43.56
N ASP A 513 52.19 -33.38 -42.24
CA ASP A 513 51.67 -32.30 -41.40
C ASP A 513 52.51 -31.01 -41.55
N GLY A 514 51.83 -29.89 -41.78
CA GLY A 514 52.41 -28.55 -41.78
C GLY A 514 52.51 -27.95 -40.36
N PRO A 515 53.19 -26.80 -40.19
CA PRO A 515 53.36 -26.16 -38.89
C PRO A 515 52.03 -25.67 -38.30
N ALA A 516 51.88 -25.81 -36.98
CA ALA A 516 50.69 -25.36 -36.27
C ALA A 516 50.69 -23.85 -35.97
N ARG A 517 49.51 -23.24 -35.98
CA ARG A 517 49.28 -21.87 -35.48
C ARG A 517 48.36 -21.89 -34.27
N ARG A 518 48.74 -21.16 -33.22
CA ARG A 518 47.98 -20.98 -31.99
C ARG A 518 46.88 -19.92 -32.17
N SER A 519 45.74 -20.11 -31.52
CA SER A 519 44.68 -19.10 -31.38
C SER A 519 45.04 -18.04 -30.33
N ASN A 520 44.26 -16.97 -30.26
CA ASN A 520 44.13 -16.20 -29.02
C ASN A 520 43.64 -17.10 -27.87
N PRO A 521 43.93 -16.77 -26.60
CA PRO A 521 43.25 -17.38 -25.46
C PRO A 521 41.76 -17.02 -25.49
N VAL A 522 40.92 -17.92 -24.96
CA VAL A 522 39.48 -17.77 -24.95
C VAL A 522 38.89 -18.36 -23.67
N THR A 523 37.98 -17.63 -23.04
CA THR A 523 37.30 -18.05 -21.80
C THR A 523 35.81 -18.15 -22.10
N PRO A 524 35.24 -19.38 -22.22
CA PRO A 524 33.80 -19.59 -22.29
C PRO A 524 33.09 -18.93 -21.11
N THR A 525 31.93 -18.33 -21.35
CA THR A 525 31.11 -17.72 -20.30
C THR A 525 29.63 -18.00 -20.55
N SER A 526 28.87 -18.14 -19.47
CA SER A 526 27.41 -18.07 -19.48
C SER A 526 27.00 -16.73 -18.91
N ALA A 527 26.07 -16.02 -19.56
CA ALA A 527 25.46 -14.82 -18.98
C ALA A 527 24.66 -15.16 -17.71
N VAL A 528 23.98 -16.32 -17.73
CA VAL A 528 23.20 -16.87 -16.61
C VAL A 528 24.16 -17.52 -15.60
N PRO A 529 24.22 -17.03 -14.35
CA PRO A 529 25.01 -17.67 -13.30
C PRO A 529 24.31 -18.95 -12.78
N ALA A 530 25.05 -19.79 -12.06
CA ALA A 530 24.46 -20.88 -11.30
C ALA A 530 23.60 -20.32 -10.14
N PRO A 531 22.54 -21.03 -9.70
CA PRO A 531 21.85 -20.68 -8.46
C PRO A 531 22.77 -20.84 -7.24
N PRO A 532 22.54 -20.11 -6.13
CA PRO A 532 23.14 -20.43 -4.85
C PRO A 532 22.80 -21.89 -4.46
N ALA A 533 23.80 -22.65 -4.00
CA ALA A 533 23.65 -24.09 -3.77
C ALA A 533 22.66 -24.47 -2.65
N GLY A 534 22.33 -23.52 -1.77
CA GLY A 534 21.35 -23.67 -0.70
C GLY A 534 21.13 -22.35 0.03
N VAL A 535 20.06 -22.26 0.81
CA VAL A 535 19.69 -21.08 1.59
C VAL A 535 19.39 -21.52 3.02
N SER A 536 19.90 -20.79 4.00
CA SER A 536 19.50 -20.93 5.40
C SER A 536 18.82 -19.66 5.88
N ALA A 537 17.83 -19.81 6.77
CA ALA A 537 17.11 -18.71 7.37
C ALA A 537 17.15 -18.84 8.90
N GLN A 538 17.21 -17.71 9.60
CA GLN A 538 17.19 -17.64 11.05
C GLN A 538 16.33 -16.47 11.50
N ALA A 539 15.18 -16.75 12.12
CA ALA A 539 14.40 -15.75 12.84
C ALA A 539 15.12 -15.36 14.14
N ARG A 540 15.05 -14.08 14.50
CA ARG A 540 15.72 -13.51 15.67
C ARG A 540 14.71 -12.85 16.63
N PRO A 541 15.01 -12.75 17.94
CA PRO A 541 14.17 -12.09 18.93
C PRO A 541 13.77 -10.63 18.64
N ASP A 542 14.52 -9.93 17.78
CA ASP A 542 14.26 -8.54 17.38
C ASP A 542 13.21 -8.41 16.27
N GLY A 543 12.56 -9.51 15.85
CA GLY A 543 11.61 -9.55 14.75
C GLY A 543 12.25 -9.70 13.37
N THR A 544 13.58 -9.63 13.24
CA THR A 544 14.26 -9.76 11.94
C THR A 544 14.44 -11.21 11.53
N VAL A 545 14.57 -11.45 10.21
CA VAL A 545 15.02 -12.75 9.68
C VAL A 545 16.32 -12.58 8.92
N LEU A 546 17.37 -13.24 9.39
CA LEU A 546 18.62 -13.36 8.66
C LEU A 546 18.52 -14.51 7.65
N VAL A 547 18.64 -14.19 6.37
CA VAL A 547 18.72 -15.16 5.27
C VAL A 547 20.16 -15.19 4.75
N ARG A 548 20.75 -16.38 4.59
CA ARG A 548 22.14 -16.61 4.17
C ARG A 548 22.24 -17.68 3.10
N TRP A 549 23.24 -17.55 2.25
CA TRP A 549 23.52 -18.48 1.14
C TRP A 549 25.03 -18.49 0.82
N PRO A 550 25.58 -19.51 0.15
CA PRO A 550 26.95 -19.46 -0.36
C PRO A 550 27.02 -18.56 -1.59
N ALA A 551 28.22 -18.07 -1.93
CA ALA A 551 28.42 -17.33 -3.17
C ALA A 551 28.07 -18.20 -4.39
N ALA A 552 27.30 -17.66 -5.33
CA ALA A 552 26.96 -18.34 -6.57
C ALA A 552 28.14 -18.35 -7.56
N ASP A 553 28.26 -19.42 -8.35
CA ASP A 553 29.19 -19.47 -9.46
C ASP A 553 28.68 -18.59 -10.62
N GLY A 554 29.43 -17.54 -10.91
CA GLY A 554 29.13 -16.59 -12.00
C GLY A 554 29.44 -17.10 -13.40
N GLN A 555 29.92 -18.34 -13.57
CA GLN A 555 30.16 -18.99 -14.87
C GLN A 555 31.05 -18.12 -15.79
N GLY A 556 32.11 -17.57 -15.21
CA GLY A 556 33.07 -16.67 -15.86
C GLY A 556 32.67 -15.18 -15.90
N ASN A 557 31.48 -14.81 -15.42
CA ASN A 557 31.08 -13.43 -15.15
C ASN A 557 31.08 -13.15 -13.64
N ARG A 558 30.97 -11.88 -13.22
CA ARG A 558 30.85 -11.52 -11.79
C ARG A 558 29.39 -11.57 -11.35
N ILE A 559 29.10 -12.04 -10.13
CA ILE A 559 27.79 -11.83 -9.50
C ILE A 559 27.68 -10.37 -9.04
N ALA A 560 26.66 -9.67 -9.53
CA ALA A 560 26.41 -8.27 -9.19
C ALA A 560 25.57 -8.11 -7.92
N ARG A 561 24.55 -8.98 -7.76
CA ARG A 561 23.64 -9.02 -6.62
C ARG A 561 22.87 -10.35 -6.55
N TYR A 562 22.14 -10.53 -5.47
CA TYR A 562 21.18 -11.59 -5.26
C TYR A 562 19.81 -10.98 -4.96
N ALA A 563 18.72 -11.61 -5.38
CA ALA A 563 17.36 -11.24 -4.98
C ALA A 563 16.74 -12.38 -4.18
N VAL A 564 16.06 -12.04 -3.09
CA VAL A 564 15.49 -12.98 -2.12
C VAL A 564 13.98 -12.94 -2.19
N THR A 565 13.35 -14.11 -2.29
CA THR A 565 11.90 -14.29 -2.29
C THR A 565 11.50 -15.09 -1.05
N ALA A 566 10.51 -14.61 -0.31
CA ALA A 566 9.86 -15.36 0.75
C ALA A 566 8.63 -16.08 0.20
N THR A 567 8.41 -17.30 0.68
CA THR A 567 7.28 -18.16 0.32
C THR A 567 6.48 -18.49 1.57
N SER A 568 5.17 -18.29 1.54
CA SER A 568 4.24 -18.71 2.60
C SER A 568 2.89 -19.12 2.00
N ALA A 569 2.33 -20.23 2.45
CA ALA A 569 1.05 -20.79 1.97
C ALA A 569 0.92 -20.89 0.43
N GLY A 570 2.04 -21.06 -0.29
CA GLY A 570 2.08 -21.11 -1.77
C GLY A 570 2.16 -19.74 -2.47
N ALA A 571 1.97 -18.63 -1.75
CA ALA A 571 2.24 -17.29 -2.25
C ALA A 571 3.74 -16.97 -2.17
N ASN A 572 4.24 -16.23 -3.17
CA ASN A 572 5.64 -15.80 -3.25
C ASN A 572 5.70 -14.27 -3.28
N ALA A 573 6.56 -13.68 -2.44
CA ALA A 573 6.78 -12.24 -2.38
C ALA A 573 8.28 -11.91 -2.36
N PRO A 574 8.77 -10.93 -3.15
CA PRO A 574 10.14 -10.46 -3.05
C PRO A 574 10.33 -9.72 -1.72
N VAL A 575 11.40 -10.04 -0.99
CA VAL A 575 11.72 -9.42 0.33
C VAL A 575 12.99 -8.58 0.32
N GLY A 576 13.70 -8.51 -0.81
CA GLY A 576 14.80 -7.58 -1.03
C GLY A 576 15.91 -8.10 -1.93
N GLU A 577 16.89 -7.25 -2.17
CA GLU A 577 18.14 -7.59 -2.88
C GLU A 577 19.36 -7.36 -1.99
N SER A 578 20.43 -8.11 -2.21
CA SER A 578 21.71 -7.94 -1.50
C SER A 578 22.91 -8.08 -2.45
N ARG A 579 23.94 -7.27 -2.23
CA ARG A 579 25.26 -7.43 -2.88
C ARG A 579 26.21 -8.35 -2.08
N ARG A 580 25.77 -8.82 -0.92
CA ARG A 580 26.47 -9.79 -0.06
C ARG A 580 25.77 -11.14 -0.14
N THR A 581 26.36 -12.16 0.47
CA THR A 581 25.81 -13.51 0.60
C THR A 581 24.84 -13.66 1.79
N GLU A 582 24.21 -12.55 2.19
CA GLU A 582 23.21 -12.49 3.25
C GLU A 582 22.26 -11.30 3.04
N LEU A 583 21.03 -11.43 3.51
CA LEU A 583 20.03 -10.36 3.65
C LEU A 583 19.42 -10.45 5.05
N VAL A 584 19.23 -9.31 5.71
CA VAL A 584 18.41 -9.21 6.92
C VAL A 584 17.08 -8.63 6.49
N VAL A 585 16.02 -9.43 6.55
CA VAL A 585 14.64 -8.97 6.36
C VAL A 585 14.24 -8.17 7.61
N PRO A 586 13.84 -6.89 7.47
CA PRO A 586 13.46 -6.05 8.61
C PRO A 586 12.28 -6.59 9.41
N ALA A 587 12.23 -6.22 10.69
CA ALA A 587 11.11 -6.51 11.57
C ALA A 587 9.82 -5.85 11.04
N GLY A 588 8.72 -6.62 10.99
CA GLY A 588 7.41 -6.16 10.52
C GLY A 588 7.13 -6.38 9.02
N GLU A 589 8.15 -6.63 8.18
CA GLU A 589 7.96 -6.96 6.75
C GLU A 589 7.37 -8.37 6.54
N LEU A 590 7.49 -9.23 7.55
CA LEU A 590 6.92 -10.57 7.59
C LEU A 590 5.96 -10.70 8.78
N THR A 591 4.84 -11.38 8.59
CA THR A 591 3.82 -11.57 9.62
C THR A 591 4.35 -12.48 10.73
N TYR A 592 4.43 -11.98 11.96
CA TYR A 592 4.88 -12.79 13.10
C TYR A 592 3.95 -13.98 13.36
N GLY A 593 4.54 -15.13 13.70
CA GLY A 593 3.78 -16.37 13.88
C GLY A 593 3.44 -17.12 12.58
N THR A 594 3.62 -16.50 11.41
CA THR A 594 3.45 -17.17 10.11
C THR A 594 4.75 -17.88 9.70
N GLN A 595 4.63 -19.06 9.08
CA GLN A 595 5.78 -19.81 8.58
C GLN A 595 6.22 -19.29 7.20
N TYR A 596 7.53 -19.06 7.04
CA TYR A 596 8.16 -18.64 5.79
C TYR A 596 9.38 -19.51 5.47
N ALA A 597 9.54 -19.84 4.20
CA ALA A 597 10.78 -20.38 3.62
C ALA A 597 11.29 -19.43 2.53
N PHE A 598 12.58 -19.48 2.21
CA PHE A 598 13.22 -18.50 1.33
C PHE A 598 13.91 -19.16 0.14
N THR A 599 13.85 -18.50 -1.01
CA THR A 599 14.66 -18.80 -2.19
C THR A 599 15.47 -17.58 -2.61
N VAL A 600 16.61 -17.82 -3.25
CA VAL A 600 17.53 -16.78 -3.71
C VAL A 600 17.90 -17.01 -5.17
N ILE A 601 17.82 -15.97 -5.98
CA ILE A 601 18.38 -15.93 -7.33
C ILE A 601 19.68 -15.11 -7.32
N ALA A 602 20.69 -15.56 -8.06
CA ALA A 602 21.90 -14.80 -8.31
C ALA A 602 21.78 -14.04 -9.64
N VAL A 603 22.22 -12.78 -9.69
CA VAL A 603 22.18 -11.94 -10.89
C VAL A 603 23.60 -11.53 -11.26
N SER A 604 24.01 -11.81 -12.50
CA SER A 604 25.34 -11.46 -12.99
C SER A 604 25.47 -9.97 -13.30
N ASP A 605 26.71 -9.50 -13.50
CA ASP A 605 27.03 -8.17 -14.03
C ASP A 605 26.53 -7.93 -15.47
N ARG A 606 26.07 -8.99 -16.15
CA ARG A 606 25.35 -8.92 -17.43
C ARG A 606 23.83 -8.88 -17.27
N GLY A 607 23.31 -8.75 -16.05
CA GLY A 607 21.88 -8.61 -15.75
C GLY A 607 21.07 -9.91 -15.78
N ALA A 608 21.62 -11.02 -16.28
CA ALA A 608 20.91 -12.29 -16.32
C ALA A 608 20.87 -12.97 -14.95
N ALA A 609 19.71 -13.50 -14.60
CA ALA A 609 19.44 -14.18 -13.34
C ALA A 609 19.56 -15.71 -13.48
N SER A 610 20.00 -16.38 -12.41
CA SER A 610 19.88 -17.82 -12.23
C SER A 610 18.42 -18.25 -12.08
N VAL A 611 18.16 -19.56 -12.16
CA VAL A 611 16.97 -20.14 -11.51
C VAL A 611 17.01 -19.90 -9.99
N ALA A 612 15.88 -20.10 -9.31
CA ALA A 612 15.85 -20.08 -7.85
C ALA A 612 16.74 -21.18 -7.25
N SER A 613 17.37 -20.89 -6.12
CA SER A 613 17.92 -21.91 -5.23
C SER A 613 16.83 -22.90 -4.77
N PRO A 614 17.20 -24.04 -4.18
CA PRO A 614 16.32 -24.77 -3.27
C PRO A 614 15.75 -23.85 -2.19
N LEU A 615 14.56 -24.19 -1.68
CA LEU A 615 13.97 -23.56 -0.50
C LEU A 615 14.86 -23.77 0.73
N SER A 616 14.93 -22.76 1.59
CA SER A 616 15.47 -22.91 2.94
C SER A 616 14.55 -23.80 3.80
N ASP A 617 15.10 -24.28 4.92
CA ASP A 617 14.27 -24.72 6.03
C ASP A 617 13.29 -23.59 6.46
N PRO A 618 12.07 -23.92 6.88
CA PRO A 618 11.08 -22.92 7.27
C PRO A 618 11.40 -22.30 8.63
N VAL A 619 11.18 -20.99 8.73
CA VAL A 619 11.28 -20.24 9.99
C VAL A 619 9.96 -19.51 10.29
N VAL A 620 9.73 -19.22 11.56
CA VAL A 620 8.58 -18.44 12.04
C VAL A 620 9.12 -17.15 12.68
N PRO A 621 8.97 -15.97 12.04
CA PRO A 621 9.36 -14.69 12.61
C PRO A 621 8.64 -14.44 13.94
N PHE A 622 9.36 -13.89 14.90
CA PHE A 622 8.84 -13.60 16.24
C PHE A 622 9.54 -12.39 16.84
N ALA A 623 8.85 -11.67 17.71
CA ALA A 623 9.39 -10.53 18.45
C ALA A 623 8.91 -10.56 19.90
N ALA A 624 9.40 -9.63 20.73
CA ALA A 624 8.82 -9.37 22.05
C ALA A 624 7.31 -9.04 21.92
N PRO A 625 6.49 -9.29 22.96
CA PRO A 625 5.04 -9.08 22.87
C PRO A 625 4.68 -7.62 22.61
N GLY A 626 3.42 -7.39 22.22
CA GLY A 626 2.84 -6.05 22.18
C GLY A 626 2.70 -5.41 23.56
N GLN A 627 2.19 -4.17 23.58
CA GLN A 627 1.81 -3.51 24.82
C GLN A 627 0.58 -4.22 25.43
N PRO A 628 0.51 -4.43 26.76
CA PRO A 628 -0.72 -4.87 27.41
C PRO A 628 -1.85 -3.84 27.23
N GLU A 629 -3.00 -4.29 26.73
CA GLU A 629 -4.14 -3.40 26.44
C GLU A 629 -5.09 -3.27 27.64
N GLY A 630 -5.88 -2.20 27.69
CA GLY A 630 -6.92 -2.02 28.72
C GLY A 630 -6.39 -1.99 30.16
N LEU A 631 -5.12 -1.61 30.37
CA LEU A 631 -4.52 -1.51 31.71
C LEU A 631 -5.30 -0.53 32.58
N ARG A 632 -5.87 -1.05 33.66
CA ARG A 632 -6.62 -0.30 34.68
C ARG A 632 -6.09 -0.63 36.06
N ALA A 633 -6.08 0.36 36.94
CA ALA A 633 -5.71 0.20 38.33
C ALA A 633 -6.73 0.92 39.21
N ALA A 634 -7.16 0.27 40.30
CA ALA A 634 -8.26 0.72 41.15
C ALA A 634 -7.87 0.70 42.63
N THR A 635 -8.38 1.69 43.37
CA THR A 635 -8.30 1.75 44.83
C THR A 635 -9.04 0.57 45.45
N VAL A 636 -8.43 -0.09 46.43
CA VAL A 636 -9.07 -1.19 47.18
C VAL A 636 -9.65 -0.64 48.48
N ALA A 637 -10.97 -0.35 48.47
CA ALA A 637 -11.66 0.46 49.48
C ALA A 637 -11.56 -0.07 50.93
N ASP A 638 -11.42 -1.40 51.09
CA ASP A 638 -11.32 -2.11 52.37
C ASP A 638 -9.86 -2.24 52.88
N ARG A 639 -8.84 -1.82 52.11
CA ARG A 639 -7.43 -2.09 52.43
C ARG A 639 -6.52 -0.88 52.26
N ALA A 640 -5.92 -0.46 53.38
CA ALA A 640 -4.82 0.51 53.42
C ALA A 640 -3.67 0.13 52.46
N GLY A 641 -3.01 1.14 51.89
CA GLY A 641 -1.83 0.98 51.04
C GLY A 641 -1.96 -0.03 49.89
N THR A 642 -3.17 -0.27 49.35
CA THR A 642 -3.44 -1.35 48.39
C THR A 642 -4.09 -0.86 47.09
N VAL A 643 -3.65 -1.42 45.96
CA VAL A 643 -4.19 -1.18 44.61
C VAL A 643 -4.39 -2.51 43.88
N ALA A 644 -5.55 -2.69 43.25
CA ALA A 644 -5.82 -3.80 42.34
C ALA A 644 -5.53 -3.35 40.89
N VAL A 645 -4.83 -4.18 40.13
CA VAL A 645 -4.38 -3.89 38.76
C VAL A 645 -4.88 -5.00 37.84
N GLN A 646 -5.40 -4.63 36.67
CA GLN A 646 -5.89 -5.58 35.66
C GLN A 646 -5.64 -5.05 34.24
N TRP A 647 -5.38 -5.93 33.30
CA TRP A 647 -5.17 -5.64 31.89
C TRP A 647 -5.75 -6.74 31.00
N SER A 648 -5.66 -6.57 29.69
CA SER A 648 -5.96 -7.59 28.67
C SER A 648 -4.65 -8.18 28.14
N ALA A 649 -4.71 -9.41 27.63
CA ALA A 649 -3.53 -10.09 27.11
C ALA A 649 -2.89 -9.33 25.94
N ALA A 650 -1.56 -9.20 25.94
CA ALA A 650 -0.83 -8.54 24.87
C ALA A 650 -0.74 -9.41 23.61
N ALA A 651 -0.60 -8.78 22.44
CA ALA A 651 -0.30 -9.48 21.19
C ALA A 651 0.99 -10.32 21.33
N ALA A 652 0.92 -11.62 21.03
CA ALA A 652 2.01 -12.56 21.26
C ALA A 652 3.21 -12.41 20.30
N ASN A 653 3.03 -11.75 19.14
CA ASN A 653 4.08 -11.54 18.14
C ASN A 653 4.90 -12.80 17.80
N GLY A 654 4.19 -13.92 17.57
CA GLY A 654 4.79 -15.19 17.14
C GLY A 654 5.35 -16.10 18.25
N ARG A 655 5.36 -15.67 19.53
CA ARG A 655 5.68 -16.53 20.69
C ARG A 655 4.75 -16.25 21.87
N PRO A 656 4.21 -17.29 22.54
CA PRO A 656 3.24 -17.10 23.62
C PRO A 656 3.81 -16.22 24.74
N VAL A 657 2.99 -15.29 25.24
CA VAL A 657 3.31 -14.51 26.44
C VAL A 657 3.40 -15.48 27.61
N THR A 658 4.55 -15.52 28.29
CA THR A 658 4.82 -16.45 29.39
C THR A 658 4.58 -15.81 30.76
N ARG A 659 4.73 -14.49 30.87
CA ARG A 659 4.48 -13.71 32.10
C ARG A 659 4.36 -12.21 31.81
N TYR A 660 3.97 -11.46 32.82
CA TYR A 660 3.94 -10.00 32.85
C TYR A 660 4.85 -9.49 33.96
N GLN A 661 5.66 -8.47 33.65
CA GLN A 661 6.39 -7.67 34.63
C GLN A 661 5.51 -6.50 35.04
N VAL A 662 5.17 -6.43 36.33
CA VAL A 662 4.30 -5.41 36.92
C VAL A 662 5.11 -4.60 37.92
N ASP A 663 5.26 -3.30 37.66
CA ASP A 663 5.82 -2.34 38.61
C ASP A 663 4.71 -1.44 39.15
N VAL A 664 4.61 -1.34 40.49
CA VAL A 664 3.70 -0.40 41.16
C VAL A 664 4.48 0.42 42.16
N GLY A 665 4.61 1.72 41.89
CA GLY A 665 5.35 2.64 42.75
C GLY A 665 6.83 2.28 42.93
N GLY A 666 7.48 1.68 41.92
CA GLY A 666 8.87 1.21 41.99
C GLY A 666 9.04 -0.18 42.62
N ARG A 667 7.93 -0.90 42.87
CA ARG A 667 7.94 -2.29 43.35
C ARG A 667 7.64 -3.21 42.18
N THR A 668 8.68 -3.83 41.60
CA THR A 668 8.55 -4.76 40.48
C THR A 668 8.21 -6.18 40.95
N SER A 669 7.34 -6.87 40.21
CA SER A 669 6.90 -8.26 40.41
C SER A 669 6.66 -8.95 39.06
N GLU A 670 6.63 -10.28 39.04
CA GLU A 670 6.27 -11.06 37.85
C GLU A 670 5.03 -11.94 38.12
N VAL A 671 4.07 -11.95 37.20
CA VAL A 671 2.82 -12.73 37.28
C VAL A 671 2.49 -13.41 35.96
N THR A 672 1.74 -14.51 35.98
CA THR A 672 1.31 -15.23 34.77
C THR A 672 -0.11 -14.86 34.31
N GLY A 673 -0.97 -14.42 35.23
CA GLY A 673 -2.31 -13.90 34.94
C GLY A 673 -2.31 -12.48 34.38
N THR A 674 -3.50 -11.96 34.08
CA THR A 674 -3.71 -10.58 33.57
C THR A 674 -4.24 -9.62 34.63
N ASP A 675 -4.04 -9.96 35.90
CA ASP A 675 -4.41 -9.19 37.08
C ASP A 675 -3.45 -9.45 38.24
N THR A 676 -3.38 -8.50 39.18
CA THR A 676 -2.66 -8.65 40.45
C THR A 676 -3.15 -7.61 41.46
N THR A 677 -2.88 -7.83 42.75
CA THR A 677 -3.13 -6.84 43.82
C THR A 677 -1.82 -6.56 44.55
N VAL A 678 -1.44 -5.28 44.62
CA VAL A 678 -0.20 -4.84 45.27
C VAL A 678 -0.52 -4.06 46.55
N THR A 679 0.13 -4.46 47.64
CA THR A 679 -0.03 -3.92 48.99
C THR A 679 1.24 -3.19 49.46
N GLY A 680 1.16 -2.48 50.59
CA GLY A 680 2.32 -1.83 51.20
C GLY A 680 2.78 -0.55 50.50
N LEU A 681 1.88 0.12 49.78
CA LEU A 681 2.14 1.32 48.97
C LEU A 681 2.01 2.65 49.74
N GLY A 682 1.65 2.60 51.03
CA GLY A 682 1.35 3.77 51.86
C GLY A 682 -0.03 4.38 51.54
N ASP A 683 -0.57 5.16 52.48
CA ASP A 683 -1.96 5.64 52.40
C ASP A 683 -2.10 7.00 51.69
N GLY A 684 -3.19 7.15 50.94
CA GLY A 684 -3.52 8.33 50.14
C GLY A 684 -2.55 8.68 49.01
N GLN A 685 -1.61 7.79 48.69
CA GLN A 685 -0.53 7.98 47.73
C GLN A 685 -1.02 7.79 46.29
N ASN A 686 -0.56 8.66 45.38
CA ASN A 686 -0.69 8.43 43.95
C ASN A 686 0.45 7.52 43.49
N VAL A 687 0.12 6.32 43.02
CA VAL A 687 1.09 5.34 42.52
C VAL A 687 1.03 5.24 41.01
N LEU A 688 2.20 5.20 40.38
CA LEU A 688 2.34 4.86 38.97
C LEU A 688 2.41 3.34 38.85
N VAL A 689 1.54 2.78 38.00
CA VAL A 689 1.47 1.37 37.65
C VAL A 689 2.00 1.21 36.24
N ARG A 690 2.89 0.24 36.03
CA ARG A 690 3.50 -0.10 34.74
C ARG A 690 3.43 -1.59 34.51
N VAL A 691 3.05 -2.03 33.31
CA VAL A 691 2.98 -3.46 32.95
C VAL A 691 3.64 -3.70 31.60
N ARG A 692 4.50 -4.73 31.53
CA ARG A 692 5.12 -5.23 30.30
C ARG A 692 4.81 -6.71 30.15
N ALA A 693 4.35 -7.13 28.97
CA ALA A 693 4.25 -8.55 28.63
C ALA A 693 5.63 -9.11 28.25
N VAL A 694 5.89 -10.38 28.53
CA VAL A 694 7.18 -11.04 28.27
C VAL A 694 6.96 -12.38 27.57
N ASN A 695 7.71 -12.66 26.50
CA ASN A 695 7.80 -13.98 25.87
C ASN A 695 9.29 -14.41 25.73
N GLU A 696 9.56 -15.43 24.92
CA GLU A 696 10.92 -15.93 24.60
C GLU A 696 11.87 -14.82 24.10
N ALA A 697 11.37 -13.83 23.37
CA ALA A 697 12.17 -12.72 22.84
C ALA A 697 12.47 -11.62 23.88
N GLY A 698 11.87 -11.69 25.07
CA GLY A 698 12.05 -10.71 26.14
C GLY A 698 10.82 -9.83 26.39
N PRO A 699 10.99 -8.72 27.14
CA PRO A 699 9.90 -7.83 27.53
C PRO A 699 9.49 -6.90 26.37
N GLY A 700 8.17 -6.78 26.18
CA GLY A 700 7.55 -5.83 25.25
C GLY A 700 7.48 -4.40 25.79
N PRO A 701 6.82 -3.48 25.06
CA PRO A 701 6.63 -2.11 25.48
C PRO A 701 5.70 -2.00 26.70
N GLU A 702 5.84 -0.89 27.42
CA GLU A 702 5.23 -0.67 28.73
C GLU A 702 3.87 0.03 28.62
N ALA A 703 2.82 -0.60 29.13
CA ALA A 703 1.56 0.08 29.45
C ALA A 703 1.72 0.80 30.80
N SER A 704 1.14 2.00 30.97
CA SER A 704 1.14 2.68 32.27
C SER A 704 -0.16 3.41 32.59
N VAL A 705 -0.49 3.46 33.87
CA VAL A 705 -1.66 4.15 34.43
C VAL A 705 -1.36 4.61 35.86
N THR A 706 -2.05 5.63 36.36
CA THR A 706 -1.95 6.04 37.77
C THR A 706 -3.17 5.59 38.56
N ALA A 707 -2.96 5.15 39.79
CA ALA A 707 -4.00 4.89 40.77
C ALA A 707 -3.70 5.61 42.09
N ARG A 708 -4.67 5.63 43.01
CA ARG A 708 -4.48 6.18 44.36
C ARG A 708 -4.85 5.14 45.41
N THR A 709 -4.06 5.02 46.47
CA THR A 709 -4.42 4.21 47.65
C THR A 709 -5.46 4.92 48.51
N VAL A 710 -6.19 4.17 49.35
CA VAL A 710 -7.16 4.75 50.29
C VAL A 710 -6.47 5.78 51.18
N ALA A 711 -7.05 6.97 51.30
CA ALA A 711 -6.63 8.01 52.24
C ALA A 711 -7.53 7.98 53.49
N ALA A 712 -7.00 8.42 54.64
CA ALA A 712 -7.83 8.64 55.82
C ALA A 712 -8.96 9.67 55.50
N PRO A 713 -10.18 9.52 56.05
CA PRO A 713 -11.31 10.37 55.69
C PRO A 713 -11.07 11.83 56.09
N ARG A 714 -11.76 12.77 55.42
CA ARG A 714 -11.84 14.17 55.84
C ARG A 714 -13.29 14.50 56.22
N VAL A 715 -13.48 14.91 57.47
CA VAL A 715 -14.79 15.32 58.01
C VAL A 715 -14.90 16.84 57.97
N THR A 716 -16.02 17.37 57.49
CA THR A 716 -16.33 18.81 57.56
C THR A 716 -17.71 18.99 58.19
N VAL A 717 -17.78 19.59 59.39
CA VAL A 717 -19.06 19.87 60.05
C VAL A 717 -19.72 21.07 59.37
N THR A 718 -20.90 20.85 58.79
CA THR A 718 -21.66 21.87 58.07
C THR A 718 -22.66 22.59 58.98
N GLY A 719 -23.10 21.96 60.07
CA GLY A 719 -23.95 22.61 61.06
C GLY A 719 -24.21 21.76 62.31
N SER A 720 -24.81 22.39 63.30
CA SER A 720 -25.29 21.75 64.53
C SER A 720 -26.63 22.36 64.93
N SER A 721 -27.45 21.57 65.59
CA SER A 721 -28.68 22.00 66.26
C SER A 721 -28.90 21.11 67.48
N ALA A 722 -29.61 21.60 68.49
CA ALA A 722 -29.92 20.83 69.68
C ALA A 722 -31.42 20.82 69.95
N ASP A 723 -31.79 19.98 70.92
CA ASP A 723 -32.98 20.17 71.75
C ASP A 723 -32.53 20.09 73.23
N ALA A 724 -33.46 19.95 74.16
CA ALA A 724 -33.14 19.92 75.58
C ALA A 724 -32.31 18.72 76.02
N THR A 725 -32.31 17.59 75.29
CA THR A 725 -31.62 16.35 75.73
C THR A 725 -30.72 15.73 74.67
N SER A 726 -30.49 16.43 73.56
CA SER A 726 -29.69 15.92 72.46
C SER A 726 -29.02 17.02 71.63
N VAL A 727 -27.95 16.63 70.94
CA VAL A 727 -27.32 17.43 69.89
C VAL A 727 -27.32 16.64 68.60
N THR A 728 -27.82 17.26 67.53
CA THR A 728 -27.72 16.78 66.15
C THR A 728 -26.63 17.55 65.41
N VAL A 729 -25.61 16.86 64.93
CA VAL A 729 -24.56 17.42 64.06
C VAL A 729 -24.77 16.98 62.62
N ARG A 730 -24.70 17.93 61.69
CA ARG A 730 -24.72 17.71 60.24
C ARG A 730 -23.32 17.94 59.68
N PHE A 731 -22.86 17.06 58.81
CA PHE A 731 -21.49 17.06 58.31
C PHE A 731 -21.41 16.38 56.94
N THR A 732 -20.28 16.58 56.27
CA THR A 732 -19.90 15.85 55.06
C THR A 732 -18.60 15.08 55.31
N VAL A 733 -18.42 13.98 54.58
CA VAL A 733 -17.22 13.13 54.65
C VAL A 733 -16.71 12.89 53.24
N ASP A 734 -15.49 13.34 52.96
CA ASP A 734 -14.68 12.74 51.89
C ASP A 734 -14.09 11.45 52.46
N ALA A 735 -14.55 10.31 51.95
CA ALA A 735 -14.18 9.00 52.44
C ALA A 735 -12.80 8.53 51.96
N GLY A 736 -12.06 9.36 51.19
CA GLY A 736 -10.69 9.09 50.77
C GLY A 736 -10.53 7.89 49.82
N GLY A 737 -11.61 7.50 49.13
CA GLY A 737 -11.64 6.30 48.28
C GLY A 737 -11.90 4.98 49.01
N GLY A 738 -12.17 5.02 50.32
CA GLY A 738 -12.59 3.85 51.12
C GLY A 738 -14.03 3.95 51.60
N GLU A 739 -14.52 2.90 52.26
CA GLU A 739 -15.81 2.95 52.98
C GLU A 739 -15.62 3.53 54.38
N SER A 740 -16.48 4.48 54.78
CA SER A 740 -16.37 5.18 56.07
C SER A 740 -17.50 4.84 57.04
N THR A 741 -17.12 4.52 58.27
CA THR A 741 -18.03 4.43 59.43
C THR A 741 -17.97 5.74 60.22
N CYS A 742 -19.12 6.29 60.60
CA CYS A 742 -19.17 7.60 61.25
C CYS A 742 -19.77 7.55 62.66
N THR A 743 -19.08 8.19 63.60
CA THR A 743 -19.50 8.35 64.99
C THR A 743 -19.49 9.81 65.40
N ALA A 744 -20.40 10.20 66.28
CA ALA A 744 -20.40 11.49 66.97
C ALA A 744 -20.40 11.23 68.47
N ALA A 745 -19.53 11.91 69.22
CA ALA A 745 -19.39 11.73 70.66
C ALA A 745 -19.33 13.05 71.41
N THR A 746 -20.04 13.13 72.55
CA THR A 746 -19.94 14.21 73.53
C THR A 746 -20.51 13.78 74.89
N GLY A 747 -20.07 14.39 75.99
CA GLY A 747 -20.65 14.15 77.32
C GLY A 747 -20.63 12.68 77.80
N GLY A 748 -19.69 11.87 77.32
CA GLY A 748 -19.66 10.42 77.59
C GLY A 748 -20.72 9.60 76.84
N LYS A 749 -21.49 10.22 75.94
CA LYS A 749 -22.45 9.60 75.02
C LYS A 749 -21.89 9.55 73.61
N ASN A 750 -22.35 8.60 72.81
CA ASN A 750 -22.01 8.49 71.39
C ASN A 750 -23.25 8.11 70.55
N ALA A 751 -23.14 8.35 69.25
CA ALA A 751 -24.06 7.89 68.23
C ALA A 751 -23.26 7.42 67.01
N THR A 752 -23.71 6.36 66.36
CA THR A 752 -23.11 5.77 65.15
C THR A 752 -24.18 5.66 64.08
N GLY A 753 -23.85 5.93 62.82
CA GLY A 753 -24.83 5.88 61.72
C GLY A 753 -24.31 6.51 60.43
N SER A 754 -25.23 7.05 59.62
CA SER A 754 -24.92 7.66 58.33
C SER A 754 -23.95 8.83 58.43
N CYS A 755 -22.99 8.91 57.50
CA CYS A 755 -21.97 9.95 57.40
C CYS A 755 -22.48 11.32 56.88
N THR A 756 -23.66 11.75 57.31
CA THR A 756 -24.33 13.01 56.91
C THR A 756 -24.92 13.76 58.09
N SER A 757 -25.51 13.03 59.05
CA SER A 757 -26.11 13.58 60.26
C SER A 757 -26.12 12.52 61.36
N LEU A 758 -25.76 12.92 62.59
CA LEU A 758 -25.79 12.08 63.78
C LEU A 758 -26.38 12.85 64.97
N ARG A 759 -27.24 12.20 65.75
CA ARG A 759 -27.89 12.76 66.94
C ARG A 759 -27.42 12.02 68.19
N VAL A 760 -26.71 12.71 69.07
CA VAL A 760 -26.27 12.21 70.37
C VAL A 760 -27.32 12.58 71.41
N THR A 761 -27.89 11.61 72.11
CA THR A 761 -29.04 11.78 73.03
C THR A 761 -28.69 11.47 74.49
N GLY A 762 -29.56 11.85 75.42
CA GLY A 762 -29.35 11.64 76.86
C GLY A 762 -28.30 12.61 77.42
N LEU A 763 -28.28 13.83 76.88
CA LEU A 763 -27.47 14.96 77.32
C LEU A 763 -28.24 15.81 78.33
N THR A 764 -27.53 16.56 79.16
CA THR A 764 -28.11 17.45 80.17
C THR A 764 -28.66 18.72 79.51
N PRO A 765 -29.87 19.21 79.86
CA PRO A 765 -30.40 20.47 79.34
C PRO A 765 -29.57 21.70 79.66
N GLY A 766 -29.60 22.70 78.77
CA GLY A 766 -28.94 24.00 78.96
C GLY A 766 -27.44 23.93 79.25
N THR A 767 -26.74 22.96 78.68
CA THR A 767 -25.33 22.63 78.94
C THR A 767 -24.50 22.71 77.65
N ALA A 768 -23.30 23.28 77.74
CA ALA A 768 -22.40 23.41 76.60
C ALA A 768 -21.66 22.10 76.30
N TYR A 769 -21.72 21.64 75.05
CA TYR A 769 -21.07 20.41 74.60
C TYR A 769 -20.17 20.65 73.38
N THR A 770 -18.95 20.12 73.42
CA THR A 770 -18.13 19.95 72.21
C THR A 770 -18.42 18.56 71.63
N VAL A 771 -19.02 18.52 70.44
CA VAL A 771 -19.25 17.27 69.72
C VAL A 771 -18.06 16.98 68.81
N THR A 772 -17.46 15.81 68.99
CA THR A 772 -16.41 15.28 68.10
C THR A 772 -17.05 14.31 67.13
N VAL A 773 -17.03 14.64 65.83
CA VAL A 773 -17.39 13.73 64.74
C VAL A 773 -16.13 13.03 64.27
N THR A 774 -16.19 11.70 64.16
CA THR A 774 -15.10 10.84 63.68
C THR A 774 -15.60 9.99 62.52
N ALA A 775 -14.93 10.07 61.38
CA ALA A 775 -15.10 9.10 60.29
C ALA A 775 -13.89 8.16 60.27
N THR A 776 -14.12 6.85 60.17
CA THR A 776 -13.08 5.81 60.14
C THR A 776 -13.22 4.94 58.91
N ASN A 777 -12.13 4.77 58.15
CA ASN A 777 -12.00 3.81 57.05
C ASN A 777 -10.74 2.93 57.24
N ALA A 778 -10.41 2.09 56.26
CA ALA A 778 -9.25 1.20 56.32
C ALA A 778 -7.90 1.92 56.50
N ALA A 779 -7.74 3.15 56.01
CA ALA A 779 -6.52 3.96 56.11
C ALA A 779 -6.46 4.84 57.37
N GLY A 780 -7.48 4.79 58.24
CA GLY A 780 -7.46 5.47 59.54
C GLY A 780 -8.68 6.37 59.79
N ARG A 781 -8.45 7.45 60.54
CA ARG A 781 -9.52 8.31 61.09
C ARG A 781 -9.36 9.77 60.68
N GLY A 782 -10.47 10.39 60.30
CA GLY A 782 -10.63 11.83 60.22
C GLY A 782 -11.56 12.34 61.31
N THR A 783 -11.23 13.47 61.94
CA THR A 783 -12.06 14.07 62.99
C THR A 783 -12.33 15.55 62.71
N ALA A 784 -13.49 16.01 63.17
CA ALA A 784 -13.84 17.42 63.24
C ALA A 784 -14.67 17.68 64.50
N THR A 785 -14.54 18.87 65.08
CA THR A 785 -15.26 19.25 66.31
C THR A 785 -16.20 20.42 66.09
N ARG A 786 -17.28 20.47 66.87
CA ARG A 786 -18.24 21.58 66.86
C ARG A 786 -18.82 21.78 68.25
N ALA A 787 -18.73 23.01 68.77
CA ALA A 787 -19.45 23.40 69.97
C ALA A 787 -20.94 23.57 69.66
N GLN A 788 -21.79 23.08 70.57
CA GLN A 788 -23.24 23.22 70.55
C GLN A 788 -23.77 23.12 71.98
N ASP A 789 -24.56 24.11 72.39
CA ASP A 789 -25.28 24.05 73.67
C ASP A 789 -26.58 23.26 73.48
N THR A 790 -26.99 22.45 74.46
CA THR A 790 -28.35 21.91 74.53
C THR A 790 -29.33 23.00 74.93
N ASP A 791 -30.57 22.91 74.43
CA ASP A 791 -31.58 23.90 74.80
C ASP A 791 -31.87 23.85 76.30
N PRO A 792 -32.13 24.99 76.96
CA PRO A 792 -32.64 24.97 78.31
C PRO A 792 -34.03 24.32 78.35
N LEU A 793 -34.21 23.33 79.22
CA LEU A 793 -35.53 22.76 79.49
C LEU A 793 -36.35 23.76 80.31
N TYR A 794 -37.65 23.82 80.05
CA TYR A 794 -38.60 24.60 80.84
C TYR A 794 -39.72 23.70 81.32
N GLY A 795 -40.27 24.01 82.49
CA GLY A 795 -41.56 23.51 82.93
C GLY A 795 -42.60 24.64 82.95
N VAL A 796 -43.88 24.28 82.87
CA VAL A 796 -44.99 25.20 83.09
C VAL A 796 -45.63 24.87 84.43
N ALA A 797 -45.79 25.90 85.27
CA ALA A 797 -46.57 25.78 86.50
C ALA A 797 -48.03 25.53 86.14
N THR A 798 -48.56 24.36 86.48
CA THR A 798 -49.93 23.95 86.11
C THR A 798 -50.84 24.03 87.32
N CYS A 799 -52.03 24.60 87.14
CA CYS A 799 -53.12 24.61 88.09
C CYS A 799 -54.41 24.36 87.29
N VAL A 800 -55.32 23.52 87.80
CA VAL A 800 -56.64 23.29 87.21
C VAL A 800 -57.68 23.64 88.28
N ASN A 801 -58.74 24.37 87.91
CA ASN A 801 -59.80 24.68 88.87
C ASN A 801 -60.60 23.42 89.21
N GLY A 802 -60.95 23.24 90.48
CA GLY A 802 -61.87 22.19 90.92
C GLY A 802 -63.32 22.48 90.51
N PRO A 803 -64.22 21.48 90.59
CA PRO A 803 -65.59 21.60 90.10
C PRO A 803 -66.46 22.57 90.91
N ASP A 804 -66.22 22.70 92.23
CA ASP A 804 -67.15 23.31 93.19
C ASP A 804 -66.49 24.27 94.20
N GLY A 805 -67.28 25.23 94.71
CA GLY A 805 -66.86 26.20 95.73
C GLY A 805 -65.67 27.07 95.33
N ASP A 806 -64.84 27.45 96.31
CA ASP A 806 -63.61 28.23 96.14
C ASP A 806 -62.59 27.60 95.17
N GLN A 807 -62.77 26.32 94.83
CA GLN A 807 -61.91 25.59 93.90
C GLN A 807 -62.14 26.01 92.44
N ARG A 808 -63.33 26.55 92.11
CA ARG A 808 -63.73 26.95 90.73
C ARG A 808 -62.93 28.11 90.15
N THR A 809 -62.32 28.94 90.99
CA THR A 809 -61.56 30.13 90.59
C THR A 809 -60.15 30.13 91.19
N TYR A 810 -59.71 29.01 91.76
CA TYR A 810 -58.49 28.93 92.55
C TYR A 810 -57.23 29.28 91.75
N CYS A 811 -57.18 28.88 90.48
CA CYS A 811 -56.07 29.13 89.58
C CYS A 811 -56.10 30.52 88.93
N ASP A 812 -57.29 31.14 88.85
CA ASP A 812 -57.53 32.32 88.01
C ASP A 812 -57.73 33.62 88.80
N ALA A 813 -58.12 33.54 90.08
CA ALA A 813 -58.34 34.71 90.92
C ALA A 813 -57.05 35.15 91.62
N ASP A 814 -56.68 36.43 91.45
CA ASP A 814 -55.62 37.04 92.26
C ASP A 814 -56.13 37.29 93.69
N VAL A 815 -55.61 36.53 94.66
CA VAL A 815 -55.95 36.58 96.08
C VAL A 815 -54.69 36.83 96.91
N ASP A 816 -54.76 37.78 97.86
CA ASP A 816 -53.61 38.11 98.71
C ASP A 816 -53.10 36.87 99.47
N GLY A 817 -51.82 36.57 99.27
CA GLY A 817 -51.15 35.40 99.85
C GLY A 817 -51.44 34.05 99.17
N ARG A 818 -52.15 34.00 98.03
CA ARG A 818 -52.57 32.73 97.38
C ARG A 818 -52.70 32.87 95.86
N ASN A 819 -51.57 32.93 95.15
CA ASN A 819 -51.51 33.30 93.71
C ASN A 819 -50.80 32.27 92.80
N GLY A 820 -51.26 31.02 92.82
CA GLY A 820 -50.79 29.94 91.94
C GLY A 820 -50.05 28.82 92.68
N ASN A 821 -48.91 28.40 92.15
CA ASN A 821 -48.13 27.27 92.66
C ASN A 821 -46.96 27.78 93.51
N GLU A 822 -46.78 27.24 94.72
CA GLU A 822 -45.77 27.75 95.64
C GLU A 822 -44.35 27.31 95.22
N VAL A 823 -43.40 28.23 95.33
CA VAL A 823 -41.97 27.99 95.07
C VAL A 823 -41.20 28.20 96.37
N PHE A 824 -40.28 27.29 96.67
CA PHE A 824 -39.58 27.20 97.97
C PHE A 824 -38.07 27.19 97.79
N SER A 825 -37.33 27.71 98.79
CA SER A 825 -35.85 27.64 98.82
C SER A 825 -35.30 26.24 99.14
N VAL A 826 -36.16 25.32 99.57
CA VAL A 826 -35.85 23.92 99.93
C VAL A 826 -36.88 22.96 99.32
N PRO A 827 -36.57 21.66 99.13
CA PRO A 827 -37.50 20.69 98.55
C PRO A 827 -38.47 20.11 99.62
N ARG A 828 -39.22 20.99 100.30
CA ARG A 828 -40.30 20.66 101.26
C ARG A 828 -41.32 21.80 101.35
N GLN A 829 -42.56 21.51 101.72
CA GLN A 829 -43.64 22.49 101.88
C GLN A 829 -43.51 23.21 103.24
N ASP A 830 -42.55 24.12 103.32
CA ASP A 830 -42.20 24.88 104.51
C ASP A 830 -42.47 26.37 104.28
N ASN A 831 -43.49 26.90 104.96
CA ASN A 831 -43.95 28.29 104.80
C ASN A 831 -42.84 29.32 105.08
N ASP A 832 -41.95 29.05 106.04
CA ASP A 832 -40.80 29.92 106.38
C ASP A 832 -39.68 29.87 105.32
N LYS A 833 -39.86 29.04 104.29
CA LYS A 833 -38.93 28.84 103.17
C LYS A 833 -39.58 29.08 101.81
N GLN A 834 -40.86 29.44 101.76
CA GLN A 834 -41.53 29.90 100.55
C GLN A 834 -40.87 31.20 100.05
N VAL A 835 -40.56 31.27 98.75
CA VAL A 835 -39.94 32.44 98.09
C VAL A 835 -40.92 33.19 97.17
N GLY A 836 -42.10 32.62 96.95
CA GLY A 836 -43.22 33.25 96.25
C GLY A 836 -44.07 32.25 95.49
N TRP A 837 -44.93 32.79 94.64
CA TRP A 837 -45.94 32.05 93.89
C TRP A 837 -45.65 32.17 92.38
N ALA A 838 -45.66 31.03 91.68
CA ALA A 838 -45.63 30.96 90.24
C ALA A 838 -47.08 30.81 89.74
N LYS A 839 -47.60 31.86 89.09
CA LYS A 839 -48.97 31.84 88.53
C LYS A 839 -49.14 30.66 87.56
N PRO A 840 -50.35 30.11 87.41
CA PRO A 840 -50.61 29.07 86.41
C PRO A 840 -50.24 29.56 85.00
N GLY A 841 -49.66 28.68 84.19
CA GLY A 841 -49.08 29.04 82.90
C GLY A 841 -47.67 29.68 82.96
N THR A 842 -47.12 29.97 84.15
CA THR A 842 -45.76 30.52 84.25
C THR A 842 -44.73 29.50 83.75
N ARG A 843 -43.99 29.87 82.71
CA ARG A 843 -42.90 29.06 82.14
C ARG A 843 -41.58 29.33 82.89
N LEU A 844 -41.08 28.33 83.60
CA LEU A 844 -39.88 28.40 84.42
C LEU A 844 -38.76 27.53 83.83
N ARG A 845 -37.53 28.02 83.75
CA ARG A 845 -36.38 27.21 83.31
C ARG A 845 -36.06 26.16 84.37
N ALA A 846 -36.01 24.89 83.99
CA ALA A 846 -35.68 23.78 84.87
C ALA A 846 -34.19 23.42 84.74
N TYR A 847 -33.49 23.20 85.86
CA TYR A 847 -32.05 22.92 85.88
C TYR A 847 -31.71 21.48 86.27
N CYS A 848 -32.36 20.95 87.31
CA CYS A 848 -32.08 19.64 87.88
C CYS A 848 -33.25 19.21 88.78
N ARG A 849 -33.29 17.94 89.19
CA ARG A 849 -34.29 17.38 90.11
C ARG A 849 -33.65 16.89 91.41
N ARG A 850 -34.39 16.94 92.51
CA ARG A 850 -33.98 16.46 93.83
C ARG A 850 -35.13 15.74 94.51
N GLN A 851 -34.85 14.70 95.31
CA GLN A 851 -35.87 14.13 96.19
C GLN A 851 -36.13 15.06 97.38
N GLY A 852 -37.37 15.10 97.82
CA GLY A 852 -37.86 15.92 98.91
C GLY A 852 -39.13 15.34 99.51
N GLU A 853 -39.93 16.20 100.11
CA GLU A 853 -41.24 15.84 100.65
C GLU A 853 -42.20 15.37 99.54
N ASN A 854 -43.11 14.46 99.87
CA ASN A 854 -44.14 13.98 98.94
C ASN A 854 -45.25 15.02 98.81
N VAL A 855 -45.46 15.54 97.60
CA VAL A 855 -46.52 16.51 97.31
C VAL A 855 -47.57 15.87 96.42
N ASP A 856 -48.83 15.99 96.83
CA ASP A 856 -50.00 15.62 96.04
C ASP A 856 -50.58 16.85 95.33
N SER A 857 -50.76 16.75 94.01
CA SER A 857 -51.34 17.80 93.17
C SER A 857 -52.87 17.68 93.05
N TRP A 858 -53.53 17.46 94.19
CA TRP A 858 -54.97 17.11 94.31
C TRP A 858 -55.91 17.91 93.39
N ILE A 859 -55.66 19.22 93.24
CA ILE A 859 -56.41 20.12 92.34
C ILE A 859 -55.52 20.66 91.19
N TYR A 860 -54.21 20.84 91.39
CA TYR A 860 -53.41 21.65 90.48
C TYR A 860 -53.03 20.95 89.15
N ASN A 861 -52.92 19.62 89.12
CA ASN A 861 -52.35 18.92 87.97
C ASN A 861 -52.79 17.45 87.91
N ASP A 862 -54.10 17.22 87.76
CA ASP A 862 -54.69 15.88 87.59
C ASP A 862 -54.25 14.86 88.67
N GLN A 863 -54.23 15.29 89.94
CA GLN A 863 -53.83 14.47 91.10
C GLN A 863 -52.40 13.88 91.00
N LYS A 864 -51.52 14.47 90.19
CA LYS A 864 -50.12 14.07 90.06
C LYS A 864 -49.38 14.16 91.40
N GLN A 865 -49.05 13.02 91.98
CA GLN A 865 -48.30 12.93 93.24
C GLN A 865 -46.80 12.67 92.99
N SER A 866 -45.91 13.35 93.74
CA SER A 866 -44.48 13.05 93.67
C SER A 866 -43.65 13.51 94.87
N THR A 867 -42.60 12.74 95.17
CA THR A 867 -41.47 13.12 96.05
C THR A 867 -40.38 13.91 95.33
N TRP A 868 -40.51 14.17 94.03
CA TRP A 868 -39.50 14.92 93.26
C TRP A 868 -39.80 16.41 93.19
N TRP A 869 -38.75 17.19 93.36
CA TRP A 869 -38.74 18.65 93.29
C TRP A 869 -37.79 19.11 92.18
N VAL A 870 -38.22 20.07 91.36
CA VAL A 870 -37.44 20.61 90.25
C VAL A 870 -36.83 21.94 90.68
N ARG A 871 -35.50 22.09 90.54
CA ARG A 871 -34.84 23.37 90.75
C ARG A 871 -35.05 24.25 89.51
N VAL A 872 -35.78 25.34 89.69
CA VAL A 872 -36.23 26.27 88.67
C VAL A 872 -35.59 27.65 88.81
N ASP A 873 -35.59 28.41 87.71
CA ASP A 873 -35.24 29.83 87.68
C ASP A 873 -36.44 30.68 88.12
N TYR A 874 -36.50 31.02 89.40
CA TYR A 874 -37.52 31.85 90.02
C TYR A 874 -36.91 32.61 91.19
N LYS A 875 -36.68 33.92 91.03
CA LYS A 875 -35.96 34.78 91.99
C LYS A 875 -34.61 34.17 92.42
N GLY A 876 -33.86 33.63 91.46
CA GLY A 876 -32.70 32.75 91.70
C GLY A 876 -33.05 31.28 91.51
N ARG A 877 -32.22 30.38 92.06
CA ARG A 877 -32.39 28.92 91.89
C ARG A 877 -33.14 28.30 93.06
N ASN A 878 -34.46 28.28 92.97
CA ASN A 878 -35.37 27.75 94.00
C ASN A 878 -36.06 26.47 93.48
N TYR A 879 -36.86 25.80 94.32
CA TYR A 879 -37.49 24.52 94.01
C TYR A 879 -39.02 24.66 93.92
N ILE A 880 -39.61 23.95 92.96
CA ILE A 880 -41.06 23.73 92.86
C ILE A 880 -41.32 22.21 92.85
N PRO A 881 -42.38 21.69 93.48
CA PRO A 881 -42.78 20.30 93.35
C PRO A 881 -43.01 19.92 91.88
N TRP A 882 -42.49 18.77 91.42
CA TRP A 882 -42.82 18.26 90.09
C TRP A 882 -44.31 17.92 89.94
N ALA A 883 -44.97 17.61 91.07
CA ALA A 883 -46.43 17.51 91.19
C ALA A 883 -47.16 18.73 90.55
N TRP A 884 -46.60 19.93 90.66
CA TRP A 884 -47.17 21.20 90.18
C TRP A 884 -46.52 21.75 88.91
N LEU A 885 -45.58 21.01 88.29
CA LEU A 885 -44.81 21.46 87.14
C LEU A 885 -44.84 20.41 86.04
N ASN A 886 -45.30 20.78 84.84
CA ASN A 886 -45.23 19.92 83.66
C ASN A 886 -44.05 20.32 82.78
N LEU A 887 -43.13 19.39 82.52
CA LEU A 887 -41.95 19.67 81.68
C LEU A 887 -42.31 19.74 80.19
N ALA A 888 -41.75 20.73 79.49
CA ALA A 888 -42.00 20.95 78.07
C ALA A 888 -41.30 19.89 77.20
N GLY A 889 -42.03 19.32 76.24
CA GLY A 889 -41.51 18.26 75.35
C GLY A 889 -41.77 16.83 75.84
N GLY A 890 -42.51 16.68 76.94
CA GLY A 890 -42.81 15.41 77.59
C GLY A 890 -42.56 15.55 79.08
N ASP A 891 -43.57 15.25 79.89
CA ASP A 891 -43.50 15.41 81.34
C ASP A 891 -42.80 14.21 82.01
N ASP A 892 -41.58 13.92 81.56
CA ASP A 892 -40.68 12.93 82.18
C ASP A 892 -39.62 13.67 82.98
N ILE A 893 -39.61 13.48 84.31
CA ILE A 893 -38.60 14.12 85.15
C ILE A 893 -37.20 13.53 84.97
N ALA A 894 -37.04 12.31 84.44
CA ALA A 894 -35.75 11.66 84.31
C ALA A 894 -34.77 12.40 83.37
N VAL A 895 -35.29 13.25 82.48
CA VAL A 895 -34.52 14.14 81.60
C VAL A 895 -33.68 15.17 82.37
N LEU A 896 -34.05 15.48 83.62
CA LEU A 896 -33.30 16.39 84.48
C LEU A 896 -32.20 15.64 85.24
N PRO A 897 -30.96 16.19 85.28
CA PRO A 897 -29.90 15.65 86.12
C PRO A 897 -30.28 15.79 87.60
N THR A 898 -29.64 15.02 88.47
CA THR A 898 -29.79 15.19 89.93
C THR A 898 -29.14 16.49 90.39
N CYS A 899 -29.81 17.24 91.28
CA CYS A 899 -29.24 18.36 92.05
C CYS A 899 -28.44 17.86 93.26
#